data_AF-A0A944Y6X4-F1
#
_entry.id   AF-A0A944Y6X4-F1
#
_cell.length_a   1.000
_cell.length_b   1.000
_cell.length_c   1.000
_cell.angle_alpha   90.00
_cell.angle_beta   90.00
_cell.angle_gamma   90.00
#
_symmetry.space_group_name_H-M   'P 1'
#
loop_
_entity.id
_entity.type
_entity.pdbx_description
1 polymer ?
#
loop_
_entity_poly.entity_id
_entity_poly.type
_entity_poly.pdbx_seq_one_letter_code
_entity_poly.pdbx_strand_id
1 'polypeptide(L)'
;MKKILATALLVCTMVSPQAMAAKGSRGLQHEYDAGAPKESRWPDLFAETPNYRAFGQAVIGGRGEKFRWKMGPMFYRGRLTPNSVKVFVIGQEGAQDENVSNRSFTGSTGTRMQRFLNYLGIDRSYLFMNTFVYTITGQYSLFGEDRENARKVKEQKRLLWLAQNEDSIVVKHRHELFDYMLETNRGTLALVIGVGTAGKDSAANWLSAHGAKCSNSKLTRSYCRGTGALAGVVAIGVKHPGAASARNGGEAAGIALRKDFQKKANIVRDLIESKGEGYLPLDPGMSRGFSEDFKYGYASVPHRDFAFGTNWRMGNWATTSNRRGSDTIQVFASPGSYNNEKNPDLRYDDPRSASLNKKPVEMAKGDLPFESPKSKQKRRQYDAGPGADFGKVMLEFFNQDFWEAGVTGNKAFGPQGVYRGRLDSARVLILADQMSHTDMFSGRALTGAAGQRLQSLLKAAGQTDSYAILRTLPVDTMDLSVDHVTRIALQPSVDNARINLIDEVLAYEQTEVVITIGPVAEAALEGWDLGVQVINLDIADPALKHVAGYRSALKQLKSLGLKSDSKPTWSYNGTPSIIPRKDLPAYTRWWMGTSGDLAARSFEWLDGERVDNPNYYKVYAPKWNNSWRAKTSDLTSAEKASLRDFTKTGL
;
A
#
# COMPACT_ATOMS: atom_id res chain seq x y z
N MET A 1 55.90 8.85 -19.66
CA MET A 1 55.99 7.59 -18.88
C MET A 1 56.32 7.92 -17.44
N LYS A 2 55.34 7.89 -16.53
CA LYS A 2 55.48 7.72 -15.07
C LYS A 2 54.07 7.39 -14.57
N LYS A 3 53.81 6.09 -14.32
CA LYS A 3 52.55 5.58 -13.78
C LYS A 3 52.51 5.95 -12.29
N ILE A 4 51.55 6.77 -11.89
CA ILE A 4 51.20 6.96 -10.48
C ILE A 4 50.14 5.89 -10.17
N LEU A 5 50.53 4.94 -9.33
CA LEU A 5 49.65 3.92 -8.77
C LEU A 5 48.80 4.62 -7.70
N ALA A 6 47.53 4.88 -8.01
CA ALA A 6 46.55 5.31 -7.01
C ALA A 6 46.04 4.05 -6.28
N THR A 7 46.57 3.81 -5.09
CA THR A 7 46.07 2.79 -4.17
C THR A 7 44.72 3.25 -3.63
N ALA A 8 43.63 2.71 -4.19
CA ALA A 8 42.30 2.84 -3.61
C ALA A 8 42.30 2.08 -2.28
N LEU A 9 42.49 2.80 -1.18
CA LEU A 9 42.27 2.28 0.16
C LEU A 9 40.76 2.17 0.35
N LEU A 10 40.22 0.98 0.11
CA LEU A 10 38.85 0.62 0.46
C LEU A 10 38.78 0.62 1.99
N VAL A 11 38.41 1.75 2.59
CA VAL A 11 38.11 1.82 4.02
C VAL A 11 36.80 1.07 4.22
N CYS A 12 36.91 -0.24 4.46
CA CYS A 12 35.85 -1.00 5.10
C CYS A 12 35.67 -0.42 6.50
N THR A 13 34.82 0.59 6.63
CA THR A 13 34.20 0.91 7.91
C THR A 13 33.49 -0.35 8.37
N MET A 14 34.06 -1.01 9.38
CA MET A 14 33.37 -2.08 10.09
C MET A 14 32.18 -1.45 10.80
N VAL A 15 31.06 -1.32 10.10
CA VAL A 15 29.75 -1.10 10.72
C VAL A 15 29.58 -2.26 11.69
N SER A 16 29.47 -1.94 12.98
CA SER A 16 29.32 -2.96 14.00
C SER A 16 28.09 -3.83 13.65
N PRO A 17 28.20 -5.18 13.71
CA PRO A 17 27.06 -6.07 13.47
C PRO A 17 25.88 -5.86 14.42
N GLN A 18 26.03 -5.00 15.43
CA GLN A 18 25.02 -4.67 16.45
C GLN A 18 24.13 -3.47 16.07
N ALA A 19 24.46 -2.69 15.02
CA ALA A 19 23.58 -1.64 14.47
C ALA A 19 22.66 -2.14 13.33
N MET A 20 22.87 -3.37 12.84
CA MET A 20 22.03 -4.00 11.83
C MET A 20 20.75 -4.58 12.45
N ALA A 21 19.74 -3.72 12.51
CA ALA A 21 18.32 -3.99 12.74
C ALA A 21 17.95 -4.52 14.14
N ALA A 22 17.31 -3.65 14.91
CA ALA A 22 16.32 -4.08 15.87
C ALA A 22 15.27 -4.92 15.13
N LYS A 23 15.40 -6.25 15.18
CA LYS A 23 14.46 -7.22 14.63
C LYS A 23 13.17 -7.11 15.46
N GLY A 24 12.36 -6.10 15.18
CA GLY A 24 11.05 -5.94 15.77
C GLY A 24 10.15 -7.11 15.39
N SER A 25 8.97 -7.20 16.01
CA SER A 25 7.95 -8.20 15.67
C SER A 25 7.50 -8.19 14.19
N ARG A 26 7.98 -7.24 13.40
CA ARG A 26 7.63 -6.95 11.99
C ARG A 26 8.77 -7.19 11.00
N GLY A 27 9.90 -7.76 11.42
CA GLY A 27 11.08 -7.92 10.57
C GLY A 27 11.92 -6.65 10.47
N LEU A 28 12.73 -6.55 9.42
CA LEU A 28 13.64 -5.40 9.23
C LEU A 28 12.84 -4.23 8.66
N GLN A 29 13.04 -3.02 9.19
CA GLN A 29 12.28 -1.84 8.80
C GLN A 29 12.54 -1.38 7.35
N HIS A 30 13.70 -1.74 6.79
CA HIS A 30 14.06 -1.43 5.39
C HIS A 30 13.55 -2.48 4.40
N GLU A 31 12.98 -3.58 4.86
CA GLU A 31 12.33 -4.52 3.96
C GLU A 31 10.97 -3.95 3.54
N TYR A 32 10.65 -4.08 2.27
CA TYR A 32 9.40 -3.61 1.70
C TYR A 32 8.95 -4.51 0.55
N ASP A 33 7.71 -4.33 0.12
CA ASP A 33 7.15 -4.92 -1.09
C ASP A 33 7.33 -3.94 -2.25
N ALA A 34 8.15 -4.34 -3.22
CA ALA A 34 8.41 -3.57 -4.43
C ALA A 34 7.22 -3.50 -5.41
N GLY A 35 6.14 -4.24 -5.13
CA GLY A 35 5.06 -4.47 -6.07
C GLY A 35 5.29 -5.74 -6.90
N ALA A 36 4.43 -5.96 -7.89
CA ALA A 36 4.67 -6.99 -8.89
C ALA A 36 6.05 -6.83 -9.53
N PRO A 37 6.76 -7.92 -9.85
CA PRO A 37 7.90 -7.83 -10.76
C PRO A 37 7.44 -7.28 -12.11
N LYS A 38 8.10 -6.22 -12.60
CA LYS A 38 7.68 -5.48 -13.82
C LYS A 38 7.62 -6.37 -15.07
N GLU A 39 8.53 -7.33 -15.18
CA GLU A 39 8.63 -8.25 -16.31
C GLU A 39 7.75 -9.50 -16.19
N SER A 40 7.03 -9.67 -15.07
CA SER A 40 6.09 -10.77 -14.89
C SER A 40 4.74 -10.49 -15.57
N ARG A 41 3.84 -11.49 -15.58
CA ARG A 41 2.44 -11.31 -16.01
C ARG A 41 1.56 -10.60 -14.97
N TRP A 42 2.03 -10.41 -13.74
CA TRP A 42 1.22 -9.79 -12.67
C TRP A 42 0.72 -8.39 -13.02
N PRO A 43 1.54 -7.45 -13.54
CA PRO A 43 1.04 -6.13 -13.93
C PRO A 43 -0.04 -6.19 -15.00
N ASP A 44 0.00 -7.17 -15.91
CA ASP A 44 -1.04 -7.37 -16.91
C ASP A 44 -2.33 -7.88 -16.28
N LEU A 45 -2.25 -8.95 -15.49
CA LEU A 45 -3.41 -9.52 -14.82
C LEU A 45 -4.10 -8.50 -13.90
N PHE A 46 -3.34 -7.69 -13.17
CA PHE A 46 -3.93 -6.63 -12.34
C PHE A 46 -4.56 -5.51 -13.17
N ALA A 47 -3.95 -5.12 -14.30
CA ALA A 47 -4.54 -4.15 -15.22
C ALA A 47 -5.81 -4.66 -15.93
N GLU A 48 -5.92 -5.98 -16.10
CA GLU A 48 -7.05 -6.68 -16.73
C GLU A 48 -8.22 -6.95 -15.78
N THR A 49 -8.15 -6.40 -14.55
CA THR A 49 -9.26 -6.42 -13.60
C THR A 49 -10.55 -5.94 -14.27
N PRO A 50 -11.63 -6.75 -14.21
CA PRO A 50 -12.93 -6.36 -14.73
C PRO A 50 -13.41 -5.03 -14.13
N ASN A 51 -14.30 -4.33 -14.81
CA ASN A 51 -15.04 -3.20 -14.28
C ASN A 51 -16.07 -3.69 -13.25
N TYR A 52 -15.56 -4.08 -12.07
CA TYR A 52 -16.34 -4.60 -10.94
C TYR A 52 -17.54 -3.72 -10.62
N ARG A 53 -17.39 -2.40 -10.73
CA ARG A 53 -18.46 -1.46 -10.47
C ARG A 53 -19.59 -1.59 -11.48
N ALA A 54 -19.33 -1.40 -12.77
CA ALA A 54 -20.37 -1.46 -13.79
C ALA A 54 -20.98 -2.88 -13.90
N PHE A 55 -20.13 -3.91 -13.83
CA PHE A 55 -20.57 -5.31 -13.89
C PHE A 55 -21.39 -5.70 -12.65
N GLY A 56 -20.89 -5.36 -11.46
CA GLY A 56 -21.58 -5.62 -10.20
C GLY A 56 -22.92 -4.90 -10.12
N GLN A 57 -23.00 -3.64 -10.57
CA GLN A 57 -24.28 -2.93 -10.70
C GLN A 57 -25.26 -3.68 -11.61
N ALA A 58 -24.80 -4.14 -12.78
CA ALA A 58 -25.66 -4.87 -13.70
C ALA A 58 -26.19 -6.17 -13.08
N VAL A 59 -25.32 -6.96 -12.44
CA VAL A 59 -25.69 -8.24 -11.81
C VAL A 59 -26.66 -8.07 -10.64
N ILE A 60 -26.48 -7.04 -9.79
CA ILE A 60 -27.40 -6.81 -8.65
C ILE A 60 -28.72 -6.14 -9.06
N GLY A 61 -28.94 -5.85 -10.34
CA GLY A 61 -30.18 -5.26 -10.87
C GLY A 61 -30.20 -3.73 -10.92
N GLY A 62 -29.03 -3.09 -11.06
CA GLY A 62 -28.86 -1.67 -11.35
C GLY A 62 -29.14 -0.69 -10.20
N ARG A 63 -29.55 -1.18 -9.03
CA ARG A 63 -29.87 -0.34 -7.87
C ARG A 63 -28.73 -0.37 -6.84
N GLY A 64 -28.06 0.77 -6.67
CA GLY A 64 -27.01 0.95 -5.67
C GLY A 64 -25.63 0.44 -6.12
N GLU A 65 -24.70 0.35 -5.17
CA GLU A 65 -23.30 -0.02 -5.42
C GLU A 65 -22.94 -1.29 -4.64
N LYS A 66 -22.65 -2.40 -5.34
CA LYS A 66 -22.20 -3.63 -4.68
C LYS A 66 -20.79 -3.52 -4.12
N PHE A 67 -19.94 -2.71 -4.76
CA PHE A 67 -18.54 -2.54 -4.39
C PHE A 67 -18.25 -1.11 -3.93
N ARG A 68 -17.42 -0.97 -2.90
CA ARG A 68 -16.90 0.30 -2.43
C ARG A 68 -15.66 0.66 -3.26
N TRP A 69 -15.91 1.07 -4.49
CA TRP A 69 -14.89 1.26 -5.53
C TRP A 69 -14.01 2.49 -5.33
N LYS A 70 -14.47 3.52 -4.60
CA LYS A 70 -13.83 4.85 -4.56
C LYS A 70 -12.38 4.84 -4.06
N MET A 71 -12.08 3.92 -3.15
CA MET A 71 -10.75 3.71 -2.58
C MET A 71 -9.99 2.58 -3.29
N GLY A 72 -10.42 2.17 -4.48
CA GLY A 72 -9.71 1.25 -5.35
C GLY A 72 -9.65 -0.20 -4.90
N PRO A 73 -9.00 -1.05 -5.72
CA PRO A 73 -8.82 -2.47 -5.45
C PRO A 73 -7.63 -2.74 -4.51
N MET A 74 -7.60 -3.94 -3.94
CA MET A 74 -6.52 -4.47 -3.10
C MET A 74 -6.21 -5.88 -3.56
N PHE A 75 -5.19 -6.01 -4.41
CA PHE A 75 -4.91 -7.23 -5.15
C PHE A 75 -4.33 -8.35 -4.30
N TYR A 76 -3.28 -8.06 -3.55
CA TYR A 76 -2.55 -9.08 -2.79
C TYR A 76 -1.82 -8.53 -1.57
N ARG A 77 -1.23 -9.44 -0.79
CA ARG A 77 -0.17 -9.19 0.20
C ARG A 77 0.76 -10.40 0.26
N GLY A 78 2.07 -10.20 0.32
CA GLY A 78 3.06 -11.28 0.35
C GLY A 78 3.85 -11.36 -0.95
N ARG A 79 4.26 -12.56 -1.37
CA ARG A 79 5.26 -12.74 -2.44
C ARG A 79 4.62 -12.99 -3.80
N LEU A 80 5.19 -12.37 -4.83
CA LEU A 80 4.80 -12.53 -6.23
C LEU A 80 5.92 -13.10 -7.13
N THR A 81 7.05 -13.48 -6.54
CA THR A 81 8.19 -14.04 -7.27
C THR A 81 8.08 -15.56 -7.38
N PRO A 82 8.74 -16.19 -8.38
CA PRO A 82 8.73 -17.65 -8.50
C PRO A 82 9.28 -18.36 -7.26
N ASN A 83 8.72 -19.53 -6.96
CA ASN A 83 9.13 -20.42 -5.86
C ASN A 83 9.22 -19.76 -4.48
N SER A 84 8.44 -18.70 -4.25
CA SER A 84 8.46 -17.92 -3.01
C SER A 84 7.23 -18.16 -2.14
N VAL A 85 6.19 -18.79 -2.68
CA VAL A 85 4.93 -19.07 -1.99
C VAL A 85 4.86 -20.54 -1.58
N LYS A 86 4.79 -20.77 -0.26
CA LYS A 86 4.50 -22.09 0.34
C LYS A 86 3.05 -22.19 0.81
N VAL A 87 2.48 -21.08 1.26
CA VAL A 87 1.09 -20.99 1.74
C VAL A 87 0.31 -19.93 0.95
N PHE A 88 -0.76 -20.34 0.29
CA PHE A 88 -1.68 -19.45 -0.39
C PHE A 88 -2.94 -19.21 0.45
N VAL A 89 -3.23 -17.96 0.79
CA VAL A 89 -4.35 -17.58 1.65
C VAL A 89 -5.39 -16.82 0.84
N ILE A 90 -6.65 -17.27 0.92
CA ILE A 90 -7.77 -16.71 0.16
C ILE A 90 -8.80 -16.13 1.14
N GLY A 91 -8.98 -14.81 1.11
CA GLY A 91 -9.98 -14.08 1.88
C GLY A 91 -11.26 -13.76 1.12
N GLN A 92 -12.12 -12.97 1.76
CA GLN A 92 -13.36 -12.48 1.15
C GLN A 92 -13.11 -11.16 0.41
N GLU A 93 -12.83 -10.09 1.16
CA GLU A 93 -12.40 -8.78 0.63
C GLU A 93 -11.47 -8.10 1.65
N GLY A 94 -10.79 -7.03 1.23
CA GLY A 94 -10.17 -6.08 2.16
C GLY A 94 -11.16 -5.03 2.66
N ALA A 95 -10.78 -4.31 3.71
CA ALA A 95 -11.53 -3.23 4.32
C ALA A 95 -10.72 -1.92 4.24
N GLN A 96 -10.91 -1.03 5.21
CA GLN A 96 -10.32 0.31 5.20
C GLN A 96 -8.78 0.32 5.41
N ASP A 97 -8.22 -0.59 6.22
CA ASP A 97 -6.76 -0.67 6.38
C ASP A 97 -6.11 -1.11 5.05
N GLU A 98 -6.74 -2.07 4.37
CA GLU A 98 -6.30 -2.57 3.06
C GLU A 98 -6.43 -1.50 1.97
N ASN A 99 -7.48 -0.68 2.02
CA ASN A 99 -7.60 0.47 1.14
C ASN A 99 -6.45 1.48 1.38
N VAL A 100 -6.06 1.76 2.62
CA VAL A 100 -4.97 2.72 2.87
C VAL A 100 -3.61 2.13 2.50
N SER A 101 -3.35 0.87 2.84
CA SER A 101 -2.08 0.21 2.57
C SER A 101 -1.86 -0.20 1.10
N ASN A 102 -2.94 -0.24 0.30
CA ASN A 102 -2.95 -0.83 -1.05
C ASN A 102 -2.57 -2.31 -1.06
N ARG A 103 -2.80 -3.04 0.04
CA ARG A 103 -2.48 -4.47 0.20
C ARG A 103 -3.63 -5.20 0.87
N SER A 104 -3.83 -6.46 0.53
CA SER A 104 -4.88 -7.28 1.16
C SER A 104 -4.49 -7.69 2.59
N PHE A 105 -5.45 -8.01 3.47
CA PHE A 105 -5.17 -8.55 4.80
C PHE A 105 -4.16 -7.71 5.62
N THR A 106 -4.38 -6.41 5.74
CA THR A 106 -3.54 -5.52 6.57
C THR A 106 -4.24 -5.03 7.83
N GLY A 107 -5.53 -5.33 8.00
CA GLY A 107 -6.26 -5.08 9.24
C GLY A 107 -6.29 -6.27 10.19
N SER A 108 -7.28 -6.27 11.08
CA SER A 108 -7.46 -7.23 12.17
C SER A 108 -7.54 -8.71 11.74
N THR A 109 -8.08 -9.01 10.55
CA THR A 109 -8.05 -10.38 10.00
C THR A 109 -6.64 -10.76 9.58
N GLY A 110 -5.90 -9.85 8.95
CA GLY A 110 -4.53 -10.05 8.48
C GLY A 110 -3.54 -10.35 9.58
N THR A 111 -3.60 -9.63 10.70
CA THR A 111 -2.68 -9.84 11.82
C THR A 111 -2.95 -11.13 12.59
N ARG A 112 -4.19 -11.60 12.61
CA ARG A 112 -4.52 -12.92 13.18
C ARG A 112 -4.10 -14.07 12.27
N MET A 113 -4.26 -13.90 10.95
CA MET A 113 -3.70 -14.85 10.00
C MET A 113 -2.18 -14.86 10.05
N GLN A 114 -1.53 -13.71 10.25
CA GLN A 114 -0.09 -13.65 10.47
C GLN A 114 0.32 -14.46 11.71
N ARG A 115 -0.41 -14.36 12.82
CA ARG A 115 -0.17 -15.17 14.02
C ARG A 115 -0.28 -16.66 13.73
N PHE A 116 -1.29 -17.05 12.94
CA PHE A 116 -1.48 -18.44 12.52
C PHE A 116 -0.31 -18.94 11.65
N LEU A 117 0.14 -18.14 10.68
CA LEU A 117 1.29 -18.50 9.84
C LEU A 117 2.60 -18.58 10.64
N ASN A 118 2.84 -17.64 11.56
CA ASN A 118 4.01 -17.66 12.43
C ASN A 118 4.04 -18.94 13.29
N TYR A 119 2.89 -19.40 13.79
CA TYR A 119 2.80 -20.68 14.53
C TYR A 119 3.19 -21.88 13.67
N LEU A 120 2.90 -21.85 12.37
CA LEU A 120 3.32 -22.86 11.40
C LEU A 120 4.80 -22.74 10.99
N GLY A 121 5.51 -21.69 11.44
CA GLY A 121 6.89 -21.40 11.06
C GLY A 121 7.03 -20.67 9.72
N ILE A 122 5.99 -19.96 9.28
CA ILE A 122 5.95 -19.21 8.02
C ILE A 122 5.79 -17.71 8.34
N ASP A 123 6.76 -16.88 7.97
CA ASP A 123 6.76 -15.42 8.19
C ASP A 123 6.90 -14.60 6.91
N ARG A 124 7.20 -15.24 5.77
CA ARG A 124 7.40 -14.58 4.48
C ARG A 124 6.92 -15.37 3.28
N SER A 125 6.95 -16.70 3.31
CA SER A 125 6.66 -17.54 2.13
C SER A 125 5.16 -17.79 1.95
N TYR A 126 4.42 -16.71 1.80
CA TYR A 126 2.98 -16.73 1.59
C TYR A 126 2.53 -15.72 0.53
N LEU A 127 1.34 -15.95 0.01
CA LEU A 127 0.59 -14.98 -0.78
C LEU A 127 -0.86 -14.94 -0.30
N PHE A 128 -1.36 -13.74 -0.03
CA PHE A 128 -2.75 -13.47 0.31
C PHE A 128 -3.42 -12.84 -0.90
N MET A 129 -4.59 -13.37 -1.26
CA MET A 129 -5.50 -12.79 -2.24
C MET A 129 -6.93 -12.90 -1.72
N ASN A 130 -7.87 -12.21 -2.38
CA ASN A 130 -9.27 -12.18 -1.95
C ASN A 130 -10.21 -12.75 -3.02
N THR A 131 -11.40 -13.15 -2.58
CA THR A 131 -12.55 -13.47 -3.45
C THR A 131 -12.90 -12.27 -4.32
N PHE A 132 -12.86 -11.07 -3.74
CA PHE A 132 -13.03 -9.80 -4.43
C PHE A 132 -11.85 -8.87 -4.17
N VAL A 133 -11.34 -8.23 -5.22
CA VAL A 133 -10.32 -7.18 -5.08
C VAL A 133 -10.90 -5.88 -4.52
N TYR A 134 -12.23 -5.73 -4.44
CA TYR A 134 -12.91 -4.57 -3.87
C TYR A 134 -13.68 -4.93 -2.60
N THR A 135 -13.76 -3.99 -1.65
CA THR A 135 -14.66 -4.13 -0.50
C THR A 135 -16.11 -4.19 -0.97
N ILE A 136 -16.91 -5.12 -0.44
CA ILE A 136 -18.34 -5.19 -0.76
C ILE A 136 -19.20 -4.30 0.15
N THR A 137 -20.37 -3.91 -0.36
CA THR A 137 -21.48 -3.35 0.43
C THR A 137 -22.37 -4.48 0.91
N GLY A 138 -22.68 -4.51 2.21
CA GLY A 138 -23.46 -5.61 2.82
C GLY A 138 -22.58 -6.81 3.19
N GLN A 139 -23.20 -7.98 3.31
CA GLN A 139 -22.54 -9.23 3.73
C GLN A 139 -22.56 -10.27 2.61
N TYR A 140 -21.57 -11.16 2.59
CA TYR A 140 -21.52 -12.30 1.68
C TYR A 140 -22.44 -13.44 2.14
N SER A 141 -22.50 -13.67 3.45
CA SER A 141 -23.38 -14.64 4.09
C SER A 141 -24.55 -13.92 4.77
N LEU A 142 -25.73 -14.55 4.76
CA LEU A 142 -26.89 -14.08 5.52
C LEU A 142 -26.90 -14.73 6.91
N PHE A 143 -27.31 -13.97 7.92
CA PHE A 143 -27.39 -14.39 9.32
C PHE A 143 -28.69 -13.90 9.96
N GLY A 144 -29.24 -14.65 10.91
CA GLY A 144 -30.49 -14.29 11.59
C GLY A 144 -31.65 -14.04 10.62
N GLU A 145 -32.45 -13.02 10.91
CA GLU A 145 -33.61 -12.57 10.13
C GLU A 145 -33.28 -12.27 8.66
N ASP A 146 -32.03 -11.95 8.33
CA ASP A 146 -31.62 -11.70 6.94
C ASP A 146 -31.78 -12.93 6.04
N ARG A 147 -31.77 -14.14 6.62
CA ARG A 147 -32.00 -15.40 5.90
C ARG A 147 -33.45 -15.59 5.48
N GLU A 148 -34.37 -14.98 6.21
CA GLU A 148 -35.81 -15.07 5.95
C GLU A 148 -36.27 -13.95 5.02
N ASN A 149 -35.47 -12.88 4.90
CA ASN A 149 -35.74 -11.79 3.99
C ASN A 149 -35.51 -12.20 2.52
N ALA A 150 -36.61 -12.45 1.80
CA ALA A 150 -36.60 -12.89 0.40
C ALA A 150 -35.77 -11.99 -0.54
N ARG A 151 -35.76 -10.66 -0.30
CA ARG A 151 -34.95 -9.73 -1.09
C ARG A 151 -33.46 -9.96 -0.84
N LYS A 152 -33.03 -10.08 0.42
CA LYS A 152 -31.63 -10.34 0.77
C LYS A 152 -31.16 -11.71 0.28
N VAL A 153 -32.03 -12.73 0.33
CA VAL A 153 -31.77 -14.05 -0.25
C VAL A 153 -31.56 -13.96 -1.76
N LYS A 154 -32.40 -13.21 -2.49
CA LYS A 154 -32.23 -12.99 -3.93
C LYS A 154 -30.93 -12.24 -4.25
N GLU A 155 -30.64 -11.16 -3.52
CA GLU A 155 -29.38 -10.41 -3.66
C GLU A 155 -28.16 -11.28 -3.37
N GLN A 156 -28.25 -12.17 -2.37
CA GLN A 156 -27.19 -13.13 -2.06
C GLN A 156 -26.98 -14.14 -3.19
N LYS A 157 -28.04 -14.70 -3.79
CA LYS A 157 -27.90 -15.63 -4.93
C LYS A 157 -27.17 -14.97 -6.11
N ARG A 158 -27.50 -13.71 -6.42
CA ARG A 158 -26.81 -12.91 -7.45
C ARG A 158 -25.34 -12.68 -7.10
N LEU A 159 -25.05 -12.36 -5.83
CA LEU A 159 -23.68 -12.21 -5.34
C LEU A 159 -22.89 -13.52 -5.44
N LEU A 160 -23.50 -14.66 -5.08
CA LEU A 160 -22.86 -15.98 -5.17
C LEU A 160 -22.57 -16.36 -6.61
N TRP A 161 -23.48 -16.05 -7.55
CA TRP A 161 -23.21 -16.22 -8.97
C TRP A 161 -21.99 -15.39 -9.39
N LEU A 162 -21.98 -14.09 -9.05
CA LEU A 162 -20.85 -13.21 -9.36
C LEU A 162 -19.54 -13.73 -8.76
N ALA A 163 -19.58 -14.27 -7.55
CA ALA A 163 -18.41 -14.64 -6.78
C ALA A 163 -17.87 -16.04 -7.05
N GLN A 164 -18.71 -17.01 -7.44
CA GLN A 164 -18.35 -18.43 -7.48
C GLN A 164 -18.78 -19.17 -8.76
N ASN A 165 -19.62 -18.58 -9.62
CA ASN A 165 -19.99 -19.23 -10.88
C ASN A 165 -18.86 -19.04 -11.91
N GLU A 166 -18.42 -20.12 -12.55
CA GLU A 166 -17.29 -20.10 -13.48
C GLU A 166 -17.54 -19.27 -14.75
N ASP A 167 -18.80 -18.98 -15.09
CA ASP A 167 -19.15 -18.06 -16.18
C ASP A 167 -19.01 -16.58 -15.81
N SER A 168 -18.90 -16.27 -14.50
CA SER A 168 -18.65 -14.92 -14.02
C SER A 168 -17.25 -14.46 -14.42
N ILE A 169 -17.16 -13.29 -15.06
CA ILE A 169 -15.88 -12.67 -15.43
C ILE A 169 -15.00 -12.38 -14.19
N VAL A 170 -15.62 -12.18 -13.03
CA VAL A 170 -14.92 -12.01 -11.75
C VAL A 170 -14.23 -13.30 -11.31
N VAL A 171 -14.89 -14.45 -11.50
CA VAL A 171 -14.33 -15.77 -11.17
C VAL A 171 -13.23 -16.14 -12.16
N LYS A 172 -13.46 -15.92 -13.46
CA LYS A 172 -12.46 -16.15 -14.52
C LYS A 172 -11.17 -15.38 -14.24
N HIS A 173 -11.28 -14.07 -14.01
CA HIS A 173 -10.13 -13.22 -13.66
C HIS A 173 -9.44 -13.67 -12.37
N ARG A 174 -10.19 -14.05 -11.33
CA ARG A 174 -9.61 -14.56 -10.09
C ARG A 174 -8.87 -15.90 -10.31
N HIS A 175 -9.41 -16.80 -11.13
CA HIS A 175 -8.73 -18.05 -11.46
C HIS A 175 -7.46 -17.79 -12.27
N GLU A 176 -7.44 -16.84 -13.20
CA GLU A 176 -6.20 -16.46 -13.90
C GLU A 176 -5.11 -15.97 -12.95
N LEU A 177 -5.48 -15.19 -11.92
CA LEU A 177 -4.54 -14.79 -10.86
C LEU A 177 -4.03 -16.00 -10.06
N PHE A 178 -4.92 -16.91 -9.68
CA PHE A 178 -4.57 -18.08 -8.86
C PHE A 178 -3.72 -19.09 -9.65
N ASP A 179 -4.05 -19.28 -10.93
CA ASP A 179 -3.35 -20.17 -11.84
C ASP A 179 -1.95 -19.65 -12.13
N TYR A 180 -1.77 -18.33 -12.28
CA TYR A 180 -0.43 -17.75 -12.45
C TYR A 180 0.42 -17.86 -11.17
N MET A 181 -0.19 -17.73 -9.98
CA MET A 181 0.50 -18.05 -8.72
C MET A 181 0.94 -19.51 -8.69
N LEU A 182 0.05 -20.44 -9.06
CA LEU A 182 0.38 -21.87 -9.11
C LEU A 182 1.46 -22.17 -10.14
N GLU A 183 1.38 -21.60 -11.34
CA GLU A 183 2.35 -21.75 -12.42
C GLU A 183 3.76 -21.38 -11.93
N THR A 184 3.89 -20.26 -11.24
CA THR A 184 5.17 -19.73 -10.76
C THR A 184 5.66 -20.34 -9.44
N ASN A 185 4.82 -21.09 -8.72
CA ASN A 185 5.14 -21.64 -7.40
C ASN A 185 4.79 -23.14 -7.26
N ARG A 186 4.61 -23.87 -8.38
CA ARG A 186 4.20 -25.28 -8.36
C ARG A 186 5.13 -26.16 -7.50
N GLY A 187 6.43 -25.86 -7.51
CA GLY A 187 7.42 -26.61 -6.75
C GLY A 187 7.45 -26.33 -5.25
N THR A 188 6.80 -25.24 -4.78
CA THR A 188 6.87 -24.80 -3.38
C THR A 188 5.53 -24.72 -2.68
N LEU A 189 4.43 -24.54 -3.42
CA LEU A 189 3.10 -24.44 -2.86
C LEU A 189 2.70 -25.76 -2.20
N ALA A 190 2.40 -25.72 -0.90
CA ALA A 190 2.00 -26.89 -0.14
C ALA A 190 0.60 -26.74 0.49
N LEU A 191 0.23 -25.52 0.89
CA LEU A 191 -0.99 -25.28 1.66
C LEU A 191 -1.83 -24.15 1.05
N VAL A 192 -3.13 -24.37 0.94
CA VAL A 192 -4.14 -23.35 0.65
C VAL A 192 -5.03 -23.14 1.87
N ILE A 193 -5.31 -21.90 2.24
CA ILE A 193 -6.15 -21.55 3.39
C ILE A 193 -7.30 -20.65 2.92
N GLY A 194 -8.52 -21.17 2.92
CA GLY A 194 -9.74 -20.37 2.74
C GLY A 194 -10.17 -19.73 4.06
N VAL A 195 -10.25 -18.40 4.12
CA VAL A 195 -10.62 -17.64 5.33
C VAL A 195 -12.07 -17.16 5.24
N GLY A 196 -12.91 -17.61 6.17
CA GLY A 196 -14.34 -17.28 6.16
C GLY A 196 -15.11 -18.00 5.04
N THR A 197 -16.41 -17.70 4.91
CA THR A 197 -17.27 -18.42 3.96
C THR A 197 -16.81 -18.22 2.51
N ALA A 198 -16.64 -16.98 2.06
CA ALA A 198 -16.25 -16.74 0.67
C ALA A 198 -14.84 -17.23 0.35
N GLY A 199 -13.88 -17.04 1.25
CA GLY A 199 -12.52 -17.56 1.05
C GLY A 199 -12.50 -19.08 0.92
N LYS A 200 -13.32 -19.79 1.71
CA LYS A 200 -13.52 -21.24 1.56
C LYS A 200 -14.24 -21.62 0.26
N ASP A 201 -15.27 -20.87 -0.14
CA ASP A 201 -15.97 -21.11 -1.41
C ASP A 201 -15.00 -20.96 -2.59
N SER A 202 -14.22 -19.88 -2.62
CA SER A 202 -13.27 -19.62 -3.70
C SER A 202 -12.10 -20.59 -3.70
N ALA A 203 -11.59 -21.01 -2.54
CA ALA A 203 -10.62 -22.10 -2.46
C ALA A 203 -11.21 -23.41 -3.02
N ALA A 204 -12.41 -23.80 -2.59
CA ALA A 204 -13.05 -25.02 -3.06
C ALA A 204 -13.40 -24.99 -4.56
N ASN A 205 -13.88 -23.85 -5.06
CA ASN A 205 -14.19 -23.64 -6.46
C ASN A 205 -12.94 -23.74 -7.33
N TRP A 206 -11.85 -23.07 -6.95
CA TRP A 206 -10.58 -23.17 -7.67
C TRP A 206 -10.00 -24.59 -7.65
N LEU A 207 -10.00 -25.26 -6.50
CA LEU A 207 -9.59 -26.67 -6.42
C LEU A 207 -10.43 -27.59 -7.34
N SER A 208 -11.73 -27.33 -7.42
CA SER A 208 -12.65 -28.13 -8.26
C SER A 208 -12.43 -27.89 -9.75
N ALA A 209 -12.12 -26.66 -10.16
CA ALA A 209 -11.71 -26.34 -11.53
C ALA A 209 -10.42 -27.08 -11.94
N HIS A 210 -9.58 -27.47 -10.98
CA HIS A 210 -8.40 -28.31 -11.16
C HIS A 210 -8.66 -29.81 -10.87
N GLY A 211 -9.93 -30.23 -10.88
CA GLY A 211 -10.37 -31.62 -10.79
C GLY A 211 -10.54 -32.19 -9.38
N ALA A 212 -10.27 -31.41 -8.32
CA ALA A 212 -10.33 -31.92 -6.96
C ALA A 212 -11.76 -31.94 -6.42
N LYS A 213 -12.13 -33.00 -5.68
CA LYS A 213 -13.41 -33.05 -4.96
C LYS A 213 -13.36 -32.22 -3.69
N CYS A 214 -13.71 -30.93 -3.80
CA CYS A 214 -13.70 -29.99 -2.69
C CYS A 214 -15.02 -29.21 -2.53
N SER A 215 -15.30 -28.79 -1.29
CA SER A 215 -16.45 -27.94 -0.96
C SER A 215 -16.17 -27.15 0.32
N ASN A 216 -16.89 -26.04 0.52
CA ASN A 216 -16.80 -25.25 1.75
C ASN A 216 -17.10 -26.08 3.01
N SER A 217 -18.12 -26.96 2.95
CA SER A 217 -18.48 -27.85 4.05
C SER A 217 -17.33 -28.81 4.41
N LYS A 218 -16.64 -29.35 3.39
CA LYS A 218 -15.46 -30.19 3.60
C LYS A 218 -14.31 -29.40 4.22
N LEU A 219 -13.98 -28.21 3.69
CA LEU A 219 -12.93 -27.33 4.26
C LEU A 219 -13.24 -26.90 5.70
N THR A 220 -14.51 -26.73 6.04
CA THR A 220 -14.96 -26.40 7.40
C THR A 220 -14.70 -27.57 8.36
N ARG A 221 -15.00 -28.81 7.95
CA ARG A 221 -14.85 -29.98 8.83
C ARG A 221 -13.43 -30.54 8.87
N SER A 222 -12.74 -30.59 7.74
CA SER A 222 -11.41 -31.20 7.56
C SER A 222 -10.58 -30.39 6.54
N TYR A 223 -10.11 -31.05 5.47
CA TYR A 223 -9.27 -30.51 4.40
C TYR A 223 -9.60 -31.19 3.04
N CYS A 224 -9.19 -30.56 1.94
CA CYS A 224 -9.23 -31.11 0.59
C CYS A 224 -7.80 -31.39 0.10
N ARG A 225 -7.62 -32.41 -0.74
CA ARG A 225 -6.37 -32.66 -1.44
C ARG A 225 -6.51 -32.15 -2.88
N GLY A 226 -5.50 -31.46 -3.37
CA GLY A 226 -5.41 -31.08 -4.77
C GLY A 226 -5.15 -32.29 -5.68
N THR A 227 -5.43 -32.11 -6.96
CA THR A 227 -5.27 -33.10 -8.04
C THR A 227 -4.61 -32.43 -9.23
N GLY A 228 -4.11 -33.22 -10.20
CA GLY A 228 -3.50 -32.68 -11.41
C GLY A 228 -2.36 -31.71 -11.09
N ALA A 229 -2.46 -30.46 -11.56
CA ALA A 229 -1.47 -29.41 -11.28
C ALA A 229 -1.34 -29.04 -9.79
N LEU A 230 -2.32 -29.42 -8.96
CA LEU A 230 -2.33 -29.24 -7.50
C LEU A 230 -1.96 -30.52 -6.73
N ALA A 231 -1.42 -31.54 -7.40
CA ALA A 231 -0.96 -32.74 -6.70
C ALA A 231 0.05 -32.38 -5.60
N GLY A 232 -0.14 -32.92 -4.40
CA GLY A 232 0.67 -32.61 -3.22
C GLY A 232 0.13 -31.45 -2.36
N VAL A 233 -0.65 -30.53 -2.93
CA VAL A 233 -1.24 -29.39 -2.22
C VAL A 233 -2.43 -29.82 -1.36
N VAL A 234 -2.53 -29.30 -0.13
CA VAL A 234 -3.70 -29.47 0.74
C VAL A 234 -4.39 -28.13 0.94
N ALA A 235 -5.73 -28.11 0.92
CA ALA A 235 -6.52 -26.95 1.27
C ALA A 235 -7.26 -27.14 2.60
N ILE A 236 -7.19 -26.15 3.49
CA ILE A 236 -7.97 -26.07 4.73
C ILE A 236 -8.87 -24.83 4.71
N GLY A 237 -9.88 -24.82 5.58
CA GLY A 237 -10.72 -23.65 5.81
C GLY A 237 -10.71 -23.23 7.27
N VAL A 238 -10.55 -21.94 7.54
CA VAL A 238 -10.67 -21.35 8.88
C VAL A 238 -11.90 -20.44 8.94
N LYS A 239 -12.50 -20.30 10.12
CA LYS A 239 -13.53 -19.28 10.37
C LYS A 239 -12.97 -17.87 10.16
N HIS A 240 -13.84 -16.96 9.71
CA HIS A 240 -13.43 -15.57 9.54
C HIS A 240 -13.12 -14.95 10.92
N PRO A 241 -11.97 -14.30 11.13
CA PRO A 241 -11.62 -13.71 12.42
C PRO A 241 -12.62 -12.69 12.97
N GLY A 242 -13.34 -11.98 12.10
CA GLY A 242 -14.43 -11.07 12.47
C GLY A 242 -15.74 -11.75 12.92
N ALA A 243 -15.81 -13.08 12.93
CA ALA A 243 -17.01 -13.83 13.35
C ALA A 243 -17.26 -13.74 14.87
N ALA A 244 -16.29 -13.33 15.68
CA ALA A 244 -16.44 -13.17 17.13
C ALA A 244 -17.02 -11.81 17.57
N SER A 245 -17.61 -11.03 16.65
CA SER A 245 -18.21 -9.74 17.02
C SER A 245 -19.47 -9.95 17.89
N ALA A 246 -19.83 -8.94 18.70
CA ALA A 246 -21.04 -8.97 19.53
C ALA A 246 -22.30 -9.32 18.71
N ARG A 247 -22.39 -8.84 17.46
CA ARG A 247 -23.48 -9.11 16.51
C ARG A 247 -23.57 -10.57 16.05
N ASN A 248 -22.51 -11.35 16.23
CA ASN A 248 -22.40 -12.72 15.75
C ASN A 248 -22.36 -13.75 16.90
N GLY A 249 -22.82 -13.37 18.10
CA GLY A 249 -22.90 -14.25 19.28
C GLY A 249 -21.83 -14.00 20.34
N GLY A 250 -21.07 -12.90 20.26
CA GLY A 250 -20.18 -12.43 21.32
C GLY A 250 -19.14 -13.46 21.77
N GLU A 251 -19.02 -13.67 23.09
CA GLU A 251 -17.99 -14.54 23.67
C GLU A 251 -18.10 -16.00 23.22
N ALA A 252 -19.32 -16.53 23.09
CA ALA A 252 -19.53 -17.89 22.59
C ALA A 252 -18.99 -18.08 21.16
N ALA A 253 -19.18 -17.07 20.30
CA ALA A 253 -18.60 -17.05 18.97
C ALA A 253 -17.06 -16.92 19.00
N GLY A 254 -16.52 -16.15 19.96
CA GLY A 254 -15.10 -16.09 20.27
C GLY A 254 -14.50 -17.44 20.66
N ILE A 255 -15.13 -18.17 21.57
CA ILE A 255 -14.72 -19.53 21.96
C ILE A 255 -14.73 -20.47 20.76
N ALA A 256 -15.81 -20.46 19.97
CA ALA A 256 -15.95 -21.31 18.80
C ALA A 256 -14.93 -20.99 17.70
N LEU A 257 -14.48 -19.73 17.62
CA LEU A 257 -13.43 -19.28 16.71
C LEU A 257 -12.05 -19.78 17.16
N ARG A 258 -11.72 -19.66 18.45
CA ARG A 258 -10.46 -20.18 19.02
C ARG A 258 -10.34 -21.69 18.84
N LYS A 259 -11.41 -22.44 19.12
CA LYS A 259 -11.48 -23.89 18.88
C LYS A 259 -11.29 -24.26 17.41
N ASP A 260 -11.86 -23.50 16.49
CA ASP A 260 -11.70 -23.74 15.05
C ASP A 260 -10.23 -23.57 14.62
N PHE A 261 -9.59 -22.46 15.00
CA PHE A 261 -8.18 -22.24 14.68
C PHE A 261 -7.26 -23.32 15.29
N GLN A 262 -7.49 -23.72 16.55
CA GLN A 262 -6.75 -24.81 17.17
C GLN A 262 -6.91 -26.12 16.39
N LYS A 263 -8.13 -26.46 16.01
CA LYS A 263 -8.41 -27.65 15.19
C LYS A 263 -7.64 -27.60 13.87
N LYS A 264 -7.60 -26.45 13.20
CA LYS A 264 -6.91 -26.30 11.91
C LYS A 264 -5.40 -26.30 12.05
N ALA A 265 -4.86 -25.74 13.13
CA ALA A 265 -3.45 -25.87 13.49
C ALA A 265 -3.06 -27.35 13.63
N ASN A 266 -3.85 -28.15 14.35
CA ASN A 266 -3.59 -29.57 14.53
C ASN A 266 -3.63 -30.33 13.21
N ILE A 267 -4.60 -30.07 12.32
CA ILE A 267 -4.63 -30.69 10.99
C ILE A 267 -3.33 -30.42 10.21
N VAL A 268 -2.80 -29.19 10.24
CA VAL A 268 -1.56 -28.86 9.53
C VAL A 268 -0.35 -29.50 10.19
N ARG A 269 -0.29 -29.51 11.52
CA ARG A 269 0.75 -30.23 12.29
C ARG A 269 0.78 -31.70 11.91
N ASP A 270 -0.35 -32.40 12.00
CA ASP A 270 -0.45 -33.83 11.72
C ASP A 270 -0.06 -34.13 10.24
N LEU A 271 -0.34 -33.21 9.31
CA LEU A 271 0.10 -33.31 7.91
C LEU A 271 1.62 -33.18 7.75
N ILE A 272 2.26 -32.27 8.50
CA ILE A 272 3.71 -32.10 8.49
C ILE A 272 4.39 -33.32 9.12
N GLU A 273 3.89 -33.79 10.25
CA GLU A 273 4.44 -34.97 10.96
C GLU A 273 4.32 -36.23 10.09
N SER A 274 3.19 -36.44 9.42
CA SER A 274 2.98 -37.62 8.58
C SER A 274 3.71 -37.59 7.23
N LYS A 275 3.97 -36.41 6.66
CA LYS A 275 4.66 -36.26 5.36
C LYS A 275 6.15 -35.89 5.49
N GLY A 276 6.62 -35.63 6.71
CA GLY A 276 7.95 -35.11 6.99
C GLY A 276 8.05 -33.59 6.84
N GLU A 277 9.11 -33.01 7.44
CA GLU A 277 9.32 -31.56 7.50
C GLU A 277 9.43 -30.88 6.13
N GLY A 278 9.85 -31.65 5.11
CA GLY A 278 9.95 -31.20 3.72
C GLY A 278 8.61 -30.85 3.08
N TYR A 279 7.47 -31.29 3.64
CA TYR A 279 6.15 -30.96 3.11
C TYR A 279 5.82 -29.47 3.19
N LEU A 280 6.13 -28.82 4.32
CA LEU A 280 5.96 -27.38 4.52
C LEU A 280 7.20 -26.83 5.24
N PRO A 281 8.31 -26.57 4.53
CA PRO A 281 9.57 -26.16 5.14
C PRO A 281 9.46 -24.81 5.87
N LEU A 282 10.20 -24.65 6.95
CA LEU A 282 10.27 -23.40 7.71
C LEU A 282 10.80 -22.25 6.86
N ASP A 283 10.37 -21.04 7.19
CA ASP A 283 11.04 -19.83 6.70
C ASP A 283 12.34 -19.58 7.47
N PRO A 284 13.34 -18.92 6.86
CA PRO A 284 14.63 -18.68 7.51
C PRO A 284 14.48 -17.96 8.86
N GLY A 285 15.03 -18.58 9.91
CA GLY A 285 15.00 -18.04 11.27
C GLY A 285 13.66 -18.20 12.00
N MET A 286 12.72 -18.97 11.45
CA MET A 286 11.47 -19.33 12.11
C MET A 286 11.53 -20.69 12.80
N SER A 287 10.73 -20.85 13.84
CA SER A 287 10.46 -22.12 14.52
C SER A 287 8.96 -22.42 14.49
N ARG A 288 8.57 -23.69 14.68
CA ARG A 288 7.16 -24.07 14.85
C ARG A 288 6.73 -23.89 16.29
N GLY A 289 5.47 -23.51 16.48
CA GLY A 289 4.85 -23.41 17.81
C GLY A 289 4.25 -24.72 18.33
N PHE A 290 4.56 -25.88 17.73
CA PHE A 290 3.82 -27.13 17.97
C PHE A 290 4.01 -27.76 19.36
N SER A 291 4.92 -27.24 20.18
CA SER A 291 5.10 -27.64 21.58
C SER A 291 3.94 -27.20 22.48
N GLU A 292 3.11 -26.27 22.02
CA GLU A 292 1.94 -25.77 22.75
C GLU A 292 0.72 -25.71 21.83
N ASP A 293 -0.47 -25.63 22.42
CA ASP A 293 -1.67 -25.28 21.67
C ASP A 293 -1.55 -23.89 21.02
N PHE A 294 -2.15 -23.73 19.85
CA PHE A 294 -2.22 -22.45 19.14
C PHE A 294 -2.97 -21.40 19.98
N LYS A 295 -2.23 -20.36 20.36
CA LYS A 295 -2.77 -19.18 21.04
C LYS A 295 -3.32 -18.18 20.01
N TYR A 296 -4.65 -18.14 19.89
CA TYR A 296 -5.35 -17.17 19.04
C TYR A 296 -5.09 -15.73 19.50
N GLY A 297 -4.65 -14.87 18.59
CA GLY A 297 -4.27 -13.50 18.89
C GLY A 297 -3.74 -12.79 17.66
N TYR A 298 -3.05 -11.67 17.87
CA TYR A 298 -2.47 -10.86 16.80
C TYR A 298 -0.97 -11.09 16.67
N ALA A 299 -0.47 -11.03 15.44
CA ALA A 299 0.93 -10.76 15.14
C ALA A 299 0.96 -9.64 14.09
N SER A 300 1.86 -8.69 14.26
CA SER A 300 1.99 -7.57 13.33
C SER A 300 2.39 -8.06 11.93
N VAL A 301 1.84 -7.45 10.89
CA VAL A 301 2.20 -7.75 9.50
C VAL A 301 3.63 -7.23 9.24
N PRO A 302 4.54 -8.04 8.68
CA PRO A 302 5.91 -7.63 8.41
C PRO A 302 6.03 -6.40 7.51
N HIS A 303 7.09 -5.59 7.68
CA HIS A 303 7.35 -4.41 6.82
C HIS A 303 7.52 -4.81 5.35
N ARG A 304 8.14 -5.97 5.08
CA ARG A 304 8.32 -6.55 3.73
C ARG A 304 7.04 -6.70 2.91
N ASP A 305 5.87 -6.64 3.53
CA ASP A 305 4.56 -6.79 2.88
C ASP A 305 3.91 -5.46 2.49
N PHE A 306 4.53 -4.33 2.82
CA PHE A 306 4.05 -2.98 2.49
C PHE A 306 5.03 -2.29 1.55
N ALA A 307 4.54 -1.36 0.73
CA ALA A 307 5.43 -0.48 -0.01
C ALA A 307 6.29 0.35 0.95
N PHE A 308 7.54 0.63 0.58
CA PHE A 308 8.42 1.48 1.38
C PHE A 308 7.74 2.83 1.66
N GLY A 309 7.86 3.35 2.88
CA GLY A 309 7.22 4.61 3.30
C GLY A 309 5.74 4.50 3.66
N THR A 310 5.15 3.30 3.63
CA THR A 310 3.79 3.09 4.20
C THR A 310 3.81 3.37 5.70
N ASN A 311 2.88 4.20 6.18
CA ASN A 311 2.78 4.51 7.61
C ASN A 311 2.73 3.24 8.47
N TRP A 312 3.49 3.25 9.57
CA TRP A 312 3.72 2.07 10.41
C TRP A 312 2.48 1.63 11.16
N ARG A 313 1.43 2.43 11.19
CA ARG A 313 0.18 2.02 11.81
C ARG A 313 -0.48 0.85 11.06
N MET A 314 -0.34 0.81 9.73
CA MET A 314 -0.90 -0.27 8.90
C MET A 314 -0.31 -1.62 9.31
N GLY A 315 -1.16 -2.60 9.62
CA GLY A 315 -0.75 -3.95 9.99
C GLY A 315 -0.08 -4.11 11.34
N ASN A 316 0.03 -3.06 12.16
CA ASN A 316 0.76 -3.17 13.43
C ASN A 316 -0.01 -3.98 14.51
N TRP A 317 -1.34 -4.04 14.44
CA TRP A 317 -2.17 -4.74 15.43
C TRP A 317 -3.58 -5.09 14.90
N ALA A 318 -4.65 -4.74 15.61
CA ALA A 318 -6.02 -4.83 15.11
C ALA A 318 -6.31 -3.75 14.04
N THR A 319 -7.59 -3.50 13.77
CA THR A 319 -8.02 -2.46 12.83
C THR A 319 -7.51 -1.09 13.28
N THR A 320 -6.96 -0.32 12.35
CA THR A 320 -6.29 0.97 12.65
C THR A 320 -6.88 2.16 11.90
N SER A 321 -7.98 1.92 11.21
CA SER A 321 -8.66 2.95 10.45
C SER A 321 -10.18 2.78 10.46
N ASN A 322 -10.85 3.88 10.16
CA ASN A 322 -12.29 4.05 10.13
C ASN A 322 -12.70 4.62 8.78
N ARG A 323 -13.79 4.10 8.21
CA ARG A 323 -14.42 4.73 7.06
C ARG A 323 -15.30 5.90 7.54
N ARG A 324 -15.06 7.12 7.06
CA ARG A 324 -15.82 8.35 7.44
C ARG A 324 -16.62 8.91 6.27
N GLY A 325 -17.14 8.00 5.44
CA GLY A 325 -17.79 8.32 4.17
C GLY A 325 -17.45 7.28 3.10
N SER A 326 -18.09 7.38 1.95
CA SER A 326 -17.78 6.48 0.84
C SER A 326 -16.41 6.77 0.20
N ASP A 327 -15.92 8.00 0.37
CA ASP A 327 -14.74 8.59 -0.27
C ASP A 327 -13.63 8.96 0.72
N THR A 328 -13.76 8.62 1.99
CA THR A 328 -12.77 8.98 3.01
C THR A 328 -12.44 7.82 3.93
N ILE A 329 -11.17 7.77 4.33
CA ILE A 329 -10.68 6.85 5.35
C ILE A 329 -9.83 7.64 6.34
N GLN A 330 -10.10 7.42 7.61
CA GLN A 330 -9.35 8.00 8.73
C GLN A 330 -8.47 6.92 9.34
N VAL A 331 -7.18 7.16 9.48
CA VAL A 331 -6.25 6.32 10.26
C VAL A 331 -6.06 6.91 11.64
N PHE A 332 -5.80 6.08 12.63
CA PHE A 332 -5.61 6.52 14.02
C PHE A 332 -4.43 5.84 14.70
N ALA A 333 -3.69 6.60 15.51
CA ALA A 333 -2.55 6.13 16.30
C ALA A 333 -2.97 5.20 17.45
N SER A 334 -2.02 4.68 18.21
CA SER A 334 -2.30 3.81 19.37
C SER A 334 -3.21 4.44 20.44
N PRO A 335 -3.09 5.75 20.78
CA PRO A 335 -4.03 6.41 21.70
C PRO A 335 -5.41 6.67 21.08
N GLY A 336 -5.49 6.67 19.75
CA GLY A 336 -6.74 6.85 19.03
C GLY A 336 -7.67 5.63 19.15
N SER A 337 -8.93 5.82 18.79
CA SER A 337 -9.99 4.82 18.88
C SER A 337 -10.77 4.64 17.59
N TYR A 338 -11.27 3.42 17.40
CA TYR A 338 -12.20 3.08 16.32
C TYR A 338 -13.47 3.94 16.45
N ASN A 339 -14.02 4.36 15.31
CA ASN A 339 -15.22 5.22 15.22
C ASN A 339 -15.20 6.54 16.03
N ASN A 340 -14.04 6.97 16.54
CA ASN A 340 -13.92 8.14 17.41
C ASN A 340 -14.63 7.99 18.76
N GLU A 341 -14.81 6.75 19.25
CA GLU A 341 -15.52 6.46 20.50
C GLU A 341 -14.97 7.23 21.71
N LYS A 342 -13.70 7.63 21.67
CA LYS A 342 -13.02 8.40 22.74
C LYS A 342 -12.89 9.90 22.45
N ASN A 343 -13.10 10.33 21.21
CA ASN A 343 -12.84 11.71 20.76
C ASN A 343 -13.92 12.13 19.75
N PRO A 344 -15.18 12.32 20.19
CA PRO A 344 -16.30 12.55 19.28
C PRO A 344 -16.20 13.86 18.49
N ASP A 345 -15.47 14.85 19.01
CA ASP A 345 -15.41 16.22 18.50
C ASP A 345 -14.33 16.48 17.44
N LEU A 346 -13.65 15.43 16.97
CA LEU A 346 -12.60 15.54 15.95
C LEU A 346 -13.11 16.20 14.65
N ARG A 347 -12.47 17.29 14.28
CA ARG A 347 -12.69 18.03 13.02
C ARG A 347 -11.50 17.86 12.09
N TYR A 348 -11.74 18.20 10.83
CA TYR A 348 -10.76 18.10 9.76
C TYR A 348 -11.01 19.21 8.77
N ASP A 349 -9.94 19.80 8.25
CA ASP A 349 -10.06 20.62 7.05
C ASP A 349 -10.34 19.70 5.84
N ASP A 350 -11.03 20.24 4.82
CA ASP A 350 -11.14 19.58 3.53
C ASP A 350 -9.92 19.99 2.68
N PRO A 351 -8.92 19.11 2.49
CA PRO A 351 -7.68 19.48 1.80
C PRO A 351 -7.86 19.60 0.29
N ARG A 352 -9.02 19.17 -0.26
CA ARG A 352 -9.23 19.05 -1.70
C ARG A 352 -9.34 20.42 -2.35
N SER A 353 -8.27 20.84 -3.03
CA SER A 353 -8.28 22.08 -3.81
C SER A 353 -9.27 22.03 -4.97
N ALA A 354 -10.14 23.04 -5.07
CA ALA A 354 -11.11 23.16 -6.17
C ALA A 354 -10.42 23.26 -7.54
N SER A 355 -9.23 23.86 -7.62
CA SER A 355 -8.50 24.09 -8.88
C SER A 355 -7.88 22.83 -9.47
N LEU A 356 -7.71 21.77 -8.66
CA LEU A 356 -7.10 20.49 -9.07
C LEU A 356 -8.10 19.33 -9.12
N ASN A 357 -9.38 19.66 -9.19
CA ASN A 357 -10.46 18.71 -9.05
C ASN A 357 -11.03 18.23 -10.40
N LYS A 358 -10.18 18.12 -11.42
CA LYS A 358 -10.54 17.59 -12.74
C LYS A 358 -9.77 16.29 -13.02
N LYS A 359 -10.38 15.40 -13.80
CA LYS A 359 -9.70 14.20 -14.33
C LYS A 359 -8.42 14.66 -15.07
N PRO A 360 -7.25 14.03 -14.81
CA PRO A 360 -6.03 14.35 -15.53
C PRO A 360 -6.11 13.94 -17.00
N VAL A 361 -5.52 14.75 -17.88
CA VAL A 361 -5.52 14.52 -19.34
C VAL A 361 -4.69 13.28 -19.72
N GLU A 362 -3.76 12.89 -18.86
CA GLU A 362 -2.87 11.74 -19.02
C GLU A 362 -3.55 10.39 -18.78
N MET A 363 -4.74 10.38 -18.17
CA MET A 363 -5.47 9.14 -17.87
C MET A 363 -6.11 8.59 -19.14
N ALA A 364 -5.69 7.39 -19.54
CA ALA A 364 -6.01 6.83 -20.84
C ALA A 364 -7.52 6.53 -20.99
N LYS A 365 -7.97 6.37 -22.23
CA LYS A 365 -9.32 5.85 -22.49
C LYS A 365 -9.41 4.42 -21.95
N GLY A 366 -10.41 4.15 -21.11
CA GLY A 366 -10.59 2.85 -20.45
C GLY A 366 -9.97 2.74 -19.05
N ASP A 367 -9.09 3.68 -18.66
CA ASP A 367 -8.63 3.77 -17.27
C ASP A 367 -9.78 4.21 -16.35
N LEU A 368 -9.76 3.67 -15.12
CA LEU A 368 -10.70 4.02 -14.06
C LEU A 368 -9.98 4.86 -13.00
N PRO A 369 -10.62 5.91 -12.46
CA PRO A 369 -9.92 6.87 -11.59
C PRO A 369 -9.49 6.30 -10.24
N PHE A 370 -10.16 5.24 -9.81
CA PHE A 370 -9.92 4.53 -8.57
C PHE A 370 -9.01 3.29 -8.74
N GLU A 371 -8.51 3.03 -9.95
CA GLU A 371 -7.57 1.94 -10.22
C GLU A 371 -6.21 2.51 -10.61
N SER A 372 -5.19 1.64 -10.59
CA SER A 372 -3.92 1.94 -11.24
C SER A 372 -4.07 1.94 -12.76
N PRO A 373 -3.11 2.51 -13.51
CA PRO A 373 -3.19 2.57 -14.96
C PRO A 373 -3.38 1.18 -15.60
N LYS A 374 -4.33 1.05 -16.52
CA LYS A 374 -4.59 -0.18 -17.26
C LYS A 374 -3.81 -0.25 -18.57
N SER A 375 -3.45 0.89 -19.15
CA SER A 375 -2.76 0.92 -20.43
C SER A 375 -1.45 0.13 -20.38
N LYS A 376 -1.10 -0.57 -21.48
CA LYS A 376 0.14 -1.35 -21.56
C LYS A 376 1.39 -0.51 -21.29
N GLN A 377 1.34 0.76 -21.69
CA GLN A 377 2.41 1.73 -21.51
C GLN A 377 2.61 2.14 -20.05
N LYS A 378 1.54 2.20 -19.23
CA LYS A 378 1.59 2.75 -17.87
C LYS A 378 1.41 1.73 -16.76
N ARG A 379 0.85 0.54 -17.01
CA ARG A 379 0.59 -0.48 -15.97
C ARG A 379 1.85 -0.97 -15.26
N ARG A 380 3.04 -0.78 -15.86
CA ARG A 380 4.37 -1.10 -15.30
C ARG A 380 5.11 0.11 -14.72
N GLN A 381 4.52 1.31 -14.81
CA GLN A 381 5.12 2.53 -14.30
C GLN A 381 4.73 2.71 -12.84
N TYR A 382 5.59 2.22 -11.96
CA TYR A 382 5.54 2.47 -10.52
C TYR A 382 6.95 2.45 -9.95
N ASP A 383 7.10 3.10 -8.81
CA ASP A 383 8.28 3.04 -8.00
C ASP A 383 8.31 1.70 -7.24
N ALA A 384 9.42 0.98 -7.39
CA ALA A 384 9.68 -0.29 -6.76
C ALA A 384 10.25 -0.14 -5.34
N GLY A 385 10.58 1.07 -4.88
CA GLY A 385 11.27 1.28 -3.60
C GLY A 385 12.69 1.81 -3.81
N PRO A 386 13.38 2.20 -2.72
CA PRO A 386 14.67 2.88 -2.81
C PRO A 386 15.85 1.96 -3.18
N GLY A 387 15.66 0.64 -3.16
CA GLY A 387 16.76 -0.33 -3.20
C GLY A 387 17.21 -0.72 -1.79
N ALA A 388 17.96 -1.81 -1.69
CA ALA A 388 18.40 -2.34 -0.40
C ALA A 388 19.40 -1.40 0.31
N ASP A 389 20.29 -0.77 -0.45
CA ASP A 389 21.39 0.04 0.10
C ASP A 389 20.85 1.38 0.62
N PHE A 390 20.14 2.15 -0.21
CA PHE A 390 19.40 3.33 0.25
C PHE A 390 18.38 3.01 1.34
N GLY A 391 17.71 1.85 1.26
CA GLY A 391 16.79 1.41 2.30
C GLY A 391 17.46 1.31 3.68
N LYS A 392 18.70 0.82 3.75
CA LYS A 392 19.48 0.76 4.99
C LYS A 392 19.92 2.13 5.47
N VAL A 393 20.46 2.98 4.59
CA VAL A 393 20.90 4.34 4.96
C VAL A 393 19.72 5.18 5.45
N MET A 394 18.55 5.06 4.81
CA MET A 394 17.33 5.70 5.29
C MET A 394 16.92 5.24 6.70
N LEU A 395 17.25 4.01 7.13
CA LEU A 395 16.94 3.60 8.50
C LEU A 395 17.75 4.35 9.55
N GLU A 396 18.99 4.73 9.25
CA GLU A 396 19.78 5.54 10.16
C GLU A 396 19.07 6.87 10.39
N PHE A 397 18.50 7.46 9.35
CA PHE A 397 17.68 8.65 9.45
C PHE A 397 16.34 8.40 10.16
N PHE A 398 15.71 7.25 9.95
CA PHE A 398 14.41 6.91 10.54
C PHE A 398 14.48 6.64 12.04
N ASN A 399 15.63 6.15 12.52
CA ASN A 399 15.84 5.78 13.91
C ASN A 399 16.31 6.94 14.79
N GLN A 400 16.39 8.16 14.24
CA GLN A 400 16.61 9.35 15.05
C GLN A 400 15.39 9.60 15.95
N ASP A 401 15.63 10.09 17.17
CA ASP A 401 14.57 10.33 18.14
C ASP A 401 13.92 11.71 17.95
N PHE A 402 13.13 11.82 16.88
CA PHE A 402 12.41 13.05 16.56
C PHE A 402 11.43 13.48 17.66
N TRP A 403 10.92 12.54 18.45
CA TRP A 403 9.90 12.82 19.47
C TRP A 403 10.51 13.41 20.73
N GLU A 404 11.67 12.92 21.16
CA GLU A 404 12.47 13.59 22.20
C GLU A 404 12.96 14.97 21.74
N ALA A 405 13.14 15.16 20.42
CA ALA A 405 13.45 16.46 19.83
C ALA A 405 12.27 17.44 19.77
N GLY A 406 11.05 17.04 20.14
CA GLY A 406 9.87 17.91 20.19
C GLY A 406 8.87 17.76 19.04
N VAL A 407 8.99 16.71 18.21
CA VAL A 407 7.95 16.38 17.21
C VAL A 407 6.66 15.94 17.89
N THR A 408 5.57 16.57 17.51
CA THR A 408 4.22 16.38 18.06
C THR A 408 3.39 15.34 17.31
N GLY A 409 3.67 15.09 16.02
CA GLY A 409 3.04 14.03 15.24
C GLY A 409 3.24 12.65 15.91
N ASN A 410 2.22 11.80 15.99
CA ASN A 410 2.31 10.60 16.83
C ASN A 410 3.29 9.54 16.29
N LYS A 411 4.21 9.06 17.15
CA LYS A 411 5.22 8.04 16.81
C LYS A 411 4.70 6.71 16.26
N ALA A 412 3.45 6.37 16.55
CA ALA A 412 2.82 5.14 16.04
C ALA A 412 2.68 5.11 14.51
N PHE A 413 2.74 6.28 13.84
CA PHE A 413 2.73 6.36 12.38
C PHE A 413 4.11 6.14 11.77
N GLY A 414 5.17 6.25 12.56
CA GLY A 414 6.55 6.12 12.12
C GLY A 414 6.98 7.19 11.12
N PRO A 415 8.19 7.05 10.55
CA PRO A 415 8.66 7.86 9.45
C PRO A 415 7.82 7.65 8.19
N GLN A 416 7.62 8.70 7.41
CA GLN A 416 6.68 8.75 6.30
C GLN A 416 7.11 9.67 5.15
N GLY A 417 6.92 9.18 3.92
CA GLY A 417 7.08 9.95 2.70
C GLY A 417 8.48 10.53 2.49
N VAL A 418 9.53 9.82 2.89
CA VAL A 418 10.89 10.41 2.99
C VAL A 418 11.52 10.73 1.65
N TYR A 419 11.24 9.94 0.62
CA TYR A 419 11.84 10.15 -0.69
C TYR A 419 10.82 10.07 -1.84
N ARG A 420 11.22 10.57 -3.01
CA ARG A 420 10.58 10.36 -4.31
C ARG A 420 11.61 10.47 -5.45
N GLY A 421 11.51 9.64 -6.48
CA GLY A 421 12.35 9.75 -7.69
C GLY A 421 13.37 8.60 -7.81
N ARG A 422 14.54 8.89 -8.38
CA ARG A 422 15.64 7.94 -8.61
C ARG A 422 16.88 8.36 -7.84
N LEU A 423 17.17 7.66 -6.74
CA LEU A 423 18.27 8.01 -5.84
C LEU A 423 19.65 7.70 -6.46
N ASP A 424 19.72 6.68 -7.30
CA ASP A 424 20.94 6.19 -7.97
C ASP A 424 21.25 6.91 -9.30
N SER A 425 20.31 7.70 -9.82
CA SER A 425 20.46 8.37 -11.11
C SER A 425 19.96 9.81 -11.11
N ALA A 426 19.91 10.46 -9.94
CA ALA A 426 19.47 11.83 -9.82
C ALA A 426 20.50 12.79 -10.41
N ARG A 427 20.08 13.60 -11.40
CA ARG A 427 20.81 14.80 -11.85
C ARG A 427 20.44 16.03 -11.03
N VAL A 428 19.19 16.07 -10.60
CA VAL A 428 18.68 17.10 -9.68
C VAL A 428 18.34 16.42 -8.36
N LEU A 429 19.14 16.67 -7.33
CA LEU A 429 18.82 16.27 -5.97
C LEU A 429 18.07 17.41 -5.28
N ILE A 430 16.98 17.08 -4.59
CA ILE A 430 16.11 18.06 -3.95
C ILE A 430 16.01 17.71 -2.46
N LEU A 431 16.35 18.65 -1.59
CA LEU A 431 15.99 18.58 -0.17
C LEU A 431 14.78 19.48 0.07
N ALA A 432 13.73 18.97 0.68
CA ALA A 432 12.49 19.73 0.81
C ALA A 432 11.78 19.57 2.15
N ASP A 433 11.21 20.69 2.61
CA ASP A 433 10.37 20.74 3.79
C ASP A 433 9.06 19.97 3.57
N GLN A 434 8.39 19.62 4.67
CA GLN A 434 7.05 19.07 4.58
C GLN A 434 6.08 20.13 4.05
N MET A 435 5.21 19.73 3.12
CA MET A 435 4.23 20.64 2.53
C MET A 435 2.78 20.17 2.68
N SER A 436 2.54 18.87 2.90
CA SER A 436 1.21 18.37 3.26
C SER A 436 1.23 16.98 3.89
N HIS A 437 0.07 16.53 4.38
CA HIS A 437 -0.12 15.17 4.91
C HIS A 437 -0.35 14.12 3.82
N THR A 438 -0.42 14.50 2.54
CA THR A 438 -0.68 13.55 1.44
C THR A 438 0.41 12.49 1.34
N ASP A 439 1.64 12.87 1.69
CA ASP A 439 2.85 12.04 1.64
C ASP A 439 2.77 10.81 2.56
N MET A 440 2.05 10.93 3.68
CA MET A 440 1.76 9.82 4.60
C MET A 440 0.96 8.69 3.93
N PHE A 441 0.08 9.05 3.00
CA PHE A 441 -0.82 8.11 2.33
C PHE A 441 -0.31 7.63 0.98
N SER A 442 0.51 8.43 0.31
CA SER A 442 1.19 8.02 -0.93
C SER A 442 2.47 7.21 -0.64
N GLY A 443 3.06 7.38 0.53
CA GLY A 443 4.35 6.80 0.91
C GLY A 443 5.56 7.47 0.25
N ARG A 444 5.38 8.65 -0.36
CA ARG A 444 6.41 9.36 -1.13
C ARG A 444 6.42 10.85 -0.82
N ALA A 445 7.59 11.46 -0.95
CA ALA A 445 7.80 12.87 -0.69
C ALA A 445 7.05 13.76 -1.69
N LEU A 446 6.46 14.85 -1.19
CA LEU A 446 5.94 15.97 -1.96
C LEU A 446 4.86 15.56 -2.99
N THR A 447 3.95 14.68 -2.62
CA THR A 447 2.86 14.20 -3.50
C THR A 447 1.62 15.10 -3.50
N GLY A 448 1.61 16.09 -2.61
CA GLY A 448 0.57 17.12 -2.49
C GLY A 448 0.60 18.21 -3.57
N ALA A 449 -0.09 19.33 -3.31
CA ALA A 449 -0.25 20.43 -4.26
C ALA A 449 1.08 21.13 -4.59
N ALA A 450 1.88 21.45 -3.58
CA ALA A 450 3.17 22.11 -3.77
C ALA A 450 4.13 21.24 -4.61
N GLY A 451 4.19 19.94 -4.33
CA GLY A 451 5.04 19.04 -5.10
C GLY A 451 4.55 18.73 -6.52
N GLN A 452 3.25 18.87 -6.81
CA GLN A 452 2.72 18.88 -8.18
C GLN A 452 3.16 20.14 -8.95
N ARG A 453 3.35 21.28 -8.27
CA ARG A 453 3.92 22.50 -8.88
C ARG A 453 5.44 22.36 -9.09
N LEU A 454 6.15 21.79 -8.12
CA LEU A 454 7.55 21.39 -8.30
C LEU A 454 7.71 20.44 -9.49
N GLN A 455 6.81 19.49 -9.67
CA GLN A 455 6.84 18.60 -10.83
C GLN A 455 6.76 19.35 -12.16
N SER A 456 6.00 20.45 -12.22
CA SER A 456 5.97 21.31 -13.41
C SER A 456 7.28 22.05 -13.65
N LEU A 457 7.98 22.47 -12.60
CA LEU A 457 9.32 23.05 -12.73
C LEU A 457 10.29 22.01 -13.32
N LEU A 458 10.32 20.80 -12.75
CA LEU A 458 11.19 19.71 -13.22
C LEU A 458 10.91 19.34 -14.68
N LYS A 459 9.62 19.23 -15.04
CA LYS A 459 9.21 19.01 -16.43
C LYS A 459 9.62 20.16 -17.35
N ALA A 460 9.53 21.40 -16.90
CA ALA A 460 9.97 22.57 -17.68
C ALA A 460 11.50 22.56 -17.91
N ALA A 461 12.26 22.04 -16.96
CA ALA A 461 13.71 21.80 -17.07
C ALA A 461 14.07 20.51 -17.85
N GLY A 462 13.08 19.74 -18.31
CA GLY A 462 13.29 18.46 -19.02
C GLY A 462 13.70 17.28 -18.11
N GLN A 463 13.68 17.46 -16.79
CA GLN A 463 14.01 16.44 -15.78
C GLN A 463 12.72 15.69 -15.42
N THR A 464 12.49 14.55 -16.09
CA THR A 464 11.25 13.77 -15.95
C THR A 464 11.46 12.40 -15.33
N ASP A 465 12.72 11.98 -15.14
CA ASP A 465 13.15 10.78 -14.44
C ASP A 465 14.37 11.03 -13.55
N SER A 466 15.31 11.87 -14.02
CA SER A 466 16.63 12.05 -13.40
C SER A 466 16.60 13.06 -12.24
N TYR A 467 15.71 12.85 -11.29
CA TYR A 467 15.68 13.61 -10.03
C TYR A 467 15.43 12.71 -8.83
N ALA A 468 15.89 13.15 -7.67
CA ALA A 468 15.53 12.62 -6.38
C ALA A 468 15.05 13.76 -5.47
N ILE A 469 14.05 13.48 -4.65
CA ILE A 469 13.56 14.36 -3.61
C ILE A 469 13.71 13.62 -2.29
N LEU A 470 14.31 14.27 -1.31
CA LEU A 470 14.43 13.86 0.08
C LEU A 470 13.71 14.89 0.95
N ARG A 471 13.05 14.43 2.02
CA ARG A 471 12.47 15.33 3.02
C ARG A 471 13.51 15.76 4.05
N THR A 472 13.46 17.02 4.47
CA THR A 472 14.31 17.57 5.55
C THR A 472 14.15 16.80 6.86
N LEU A 473 12.92 16.36 7.16
CA LEU A 473 12.56 15.47 8.27
C LEU A 473 11.55 14.43 7.79
N PRO A 474 11.63 13.16 8.23
CA PRO A 474 10.78 12.09 7.75
C PRO A 474 9.50 11.93 8.58
N VAL A 475 9.13 12.91 9.40
CA VAL A 475 8.00 12.85 10.35
C VAL A 475 7.03 14.01 10.11
N ASP A 476 5.88 14.02 10.79
CA ASP A 476 4.93 15.13 10.63
C ASP A 476 5.28 16.30 11.53
N THR A 477 5.57 17.45 10.93
CA THR A 477 5.97 18.69 11.60
C THR A 477 5.11 19.89 11.19
N MET A 478 4.00 19.67 10.48
CA MET A 478 3.16 20.74 9.90
C MET A 478 2.51 21.68 10.94
N ASP A 479 2.45 21.26 12.20
CA ASP A 479 1.91 22.05 13.32
C ASP A 479 2.98 22.82 14.10
N LEU A 480 4.26 22.64 13.77
CA LEU A 480 5.38 23.30 14.42
C LEU A 480 5.77 24.59 13.68
N SER A 481 6.33 25.56 14.40
CA SER A 481 6.93 26.75 13.77
C SER A 481 8.20 26.39 13.02
N VAL A 482 8.54 27.17 11.97
CA VAL A 482 9.78 26.99 11.18
C VAL A 482 11.00 26.90 12.10
N ASP A 483 11.16 27.83 13.04
CA ASP A 483 12.31 27.83 13.97
C ASP A 483 12.41 26.53 14.79
N HIS A 484 11.27 25.97 15.20
CA HIS A 484 11.27 24.71 15.94
C HIS A 484 11.68 23.54 15.04
N VAL A 485 11.14 23.47 13.82
CA VAL A 485 11.52 22.45 12.84
C VAL A 485 13.00 22.56 12.48
N THR A 486 13.53 23.77 12.30
CA THR A 486 14.96 24.03 12.06
C THR A 486 15.83 23.53 13.21
N ARG A 487 15.46 23.81 14.47
CA ARG A 487 16.21 23.27 15.63
C ARG A 487 16.27 21.75 15.64
N ILE A 488 15.18 21.08 15.26
CA ILE A 488 15.14 19.60 15.17
C ILE A 488 16.02 19.13 14.01
N ALA A 489 15.89 19.75 12.84
CA ALA A 489 16.63 19.39 11.63
C ALA A 489 18.14 19.57 11.79
N LEU A 490 18.59 20.54 12.59
CA LEU A 490 20.00 20.83 12.85
C LEU A 490 20.58 20.11 14.08
N GLN A 491 19.80 19.24 14.74
CA GLN A 491 20.39 18.39 15.79
C GLN A 491 21.49 17.52 15.17
N PRO A 492 22.68 17.40 15.81
CA PRO A 492 23.82 16.73 15.18
C PRO A 492 23.53 15.31 14.68
N SER A 493 22.76 14.52 15.43
CA SER A 493 22.42 13.14 15.01
C SER A 493 21.47 13.10 13.81
N VAL A 494 20.52 14.04 13.75
CA VAL A 494 19.56 14.19 12.64
C VAL A 494 20.25 14.73 11.39
N ASP A 495 21.09 15.74 11.54
CA ASP A 495 21.86 16.36 10.46
C ASP A 495 22.83 15.35 9.85
N ASN A 496 23.65 14.68 10.67
CA ASN A 496 24.58 13.65 10.20
C ASN A 496 23.85 12.51 9.46
N ALA A 497 22.74 12.01 9.98
CA ALA A 497 21.99 10.95 9.32
C ALA A 497 21.36 11.40 7.99
N ARG A 498 20.95 12.67 7.88
CA ARG A 498 20.46 13.26 6.62
C ARG A 498 21.61 13.43 5.62
N ILE A 499 22.75 13.93 6.06
CA ILE A 499 23.91 14.16 5.19
C ILE A 499 24.47 12.84 4.68
N ASN A 500 24.57 11.80 5.52
CA ASN A 500 24.94 10.46 5.05
C ASN A 500 24.03 9.96 3.91
N LEU A 501 22.72 10.24 3.98
CA LEU A 501 21.79 9.89 2.92
C LEU A 501 21.99 10.73 1.65
N ILE A 502 22.36 12.01 1.79
CA ILE A 502 22.70 12.88 0.66
C ILE A 502 24.01 12.42 0.01
N ASP A 503 25.03 12.13 0.80
CA ASP A 503 26.32 11.63 0.34
C ASP A 503 26.17 10.29 -0.40
N GLU A 504 25.30 9.39 0.08
CA GLU A 504 24.99 8.15 -0.62
C GLU A 504 24.38 8.40 -2.01
N VAL A 505 23.57 9.46 -2.18
CA VAL A 505 23.05 9.86 -3.50
C VAL A 505 24.17 10.46 -4.36
N LEU A 506 24.98 11.36 -3.80
CA LEU A 506 26.08 12.03 -4.51
C LEU A 506 27.19 11.06 -4.94
N ALA A 507 27.38 9.96 -4.22
CA ALA A 507 28.36 8.91 -4.52
C ALA A 507 28.13 8.21 -5.87
N TYR A 508 26.94 8.35 -6.48
CA TYR A 508 26.69 7.86 -7.85
C TYR A 508 27.23 8.80 -8.94
N GLU A 509 27.74 9.98 -8.56
CA GLU A 509 28.36 10.95 -9.46
C GLU A 509 27.45 11.39 -10.63
N GLN A 510 26.13 11.32 -10.44
CA GLN A 510 25.15 11.74 -11.43
C GLN A 510 24.56 13.13 -11.13
N THR A 511 24.64 13.58 -9.88
CA THR A 511 24.01 14.84 -9.45
C THR A 511 24.80 16.03 -9.96
N GLU A 512 24.11 16.93 -10.66
CA GLU A 512 24.67 18.13 -11.29
C GLU A 512 24.28 19.41 -10.52
N VAL A 513 23.18 19.35 -9.76
CA VAL A 513 22.66 20.47 -8.97
C VAL A 513 21.83 19.96 -7.79
N VAL A 514 21.91 20.69 -6.68
CA VAL A 514 21.05 20.50 -5.51
C VAL A 514 20.06 21.65 -5.42
N ILE A 515 18.80 21.35 -5.12
CA ILE A 515 17.76 22.35 -4.88
C ILE A 515 17.23 22.19 -3.45
N THR A 516 17.20 23.25 -2.67
CA THR A 516 16.47 23.27 -1.40
C THR A 516 15.08 23.86 -1.61
N ILE A 517 14.07 23.33 -0.91
CA ILE A 517 12.71 23.88 -0.95
C ILE A 517 12.18 24.11 0.46
N GLY A 518 12.08 25.38 0.82
CA GLY A 518 11.65 25.83 2.14
C GLY A 518 12.82 26.20 3.05
N PRO A 519 12.53 27.01 4.09
CA PRO A 519 13.56 27.60 4.94
C PRO A 519 14.32 26.57 5.78
N VAL A 520 13.71 25.44 6.15
CA VAL A 520 14.39 24.41 6.95
C VAL A 520 15.37 23.64 6.07
N ALA A 521 14.98 23.32 4.83
CA ALA A 521 15.86 22.68 3.85
C ALA A 521 17.07 23.54 3.47
N GLU A 522 16.87 24.86 3.34
CA GLU A 522 17.96 25.81 3.11
C GLU A 522 18.93 25.83 4.30
N ALA A 523 18.42 26.02 5.52
CA ALA A 523 19.24 26.02 6.73
C ALA A 523 19.98 24.69 6.94
N ALA A 524 19.33 23.56 6.62
CA ALA A 524 19.89 22.22 6.77
C ALA A 524 21.10 21.93 5.88
N LEU A 525 21.31 22.71 4.81
CA LEU A 525 22.48 22.60 3.93
C LEU A 525 23.42 23.81 4.02
N GLU A 526 23.14 24.75 4.92
CA GLU A 526 24.01 25.90 5.13
C GLU A 526 25.38 25.44 5.66
N GLY A 527 26.45 25.84 4.97
CA GLY A 527 27.83 25.50 5.34
C GLY A 527 28.32 24.13 4.86
N TRP A 528 27.46 23.29 4.26
CA TRP A 528 27.87 22.03 3.65
C TRP A 528 28.43 22.26 2.23
N ASP A 529 29.63 21.75 1.96
CA ASP A 529 30.18 21.69 0.60
C ASP A 529 29.76 20.37 -0.08
N LEU A 530 28.78 20.46 -0.97
CA LEU A 530 28.25 19.32 -1.71
C LEU A 530 28.97 19.09 -3.04
N GLY A 531 29.96 19.91 -3.39
CA GLY A 531 30.67 19.85 -4.67
C GLY A 531 29.83 20.23 -5.90
N VAL A 532 28.57 20.64 -5.70
CA VAL A 532 27.63 21.05 -6.75
C VAL A 532 26.89 22.33 -6.36
N GLN A 533 26.36 23.05 -7.35
CA GLN A 533 25.60 24.27 -7.07
C GLN A 533 24.33 23.95 -6.28
N VAL A 534 24.06 24.74 -5.24
CA VAL A 534 22.81 24.73 -4.49
C VAL A 534 21.92 25.90 -4.95
N ILE A 535 20.65 25.63 -5.24
CA ILE A 535 19.64 26.64 -5.58
C ILE A 535 18.50 26.58 -4.56
N ASN A 536 18.24 27.70 -3.87
CA ASN A 536 17.19 27.76 -2.85
C ASN A 536 15.86 28.24 -3.46
N LEU A 537 14.78 27.58 -3.07
CA LEU A 537 13.42 27.87 -3.53
C LEU A 537 12.43 27.95 -2.38
N ASP A 538 11.47 28.87 -2.51
CA ASP A 538 10.32 28.91 -1.61
C ASP A 538 9.38 27.71 -1.80
N ILE A 539 8.60 27.41 -0.77
CA ILE A 539 7.50 26.45 -0.86
C ILE A 539 6.44 26.97 -1.84
N ALA A 540 6.04 26.12 -2.78
CA ALA A 540 5.04 26.50 -3.77
C ALA A 540 3.64 26.64 -3.17
N ASP A 541 3.10 27.86 -3.17
CA ASP A 541 1.82 28.20 -2.56
C ASP A 541 0.66 28.38 -3.58
N PRO A 542 -0.60 28.26 -3.16
CA PRO A 542 -1.76 28.49 -4.02
C PRO A 542 -1.92 29.92 -4.55
N ALA A 543 -1.38 30.93 -3.87
CA ALA A 543 -1.42 32.32 -4.30
C ALA A 543 -0.33 32.69 -5.32
N LEU A 544 0.45 31.69 -5.78
CA LEU A 544 1.44 31.80 -6.86
C LEU A 544 2.61 32.75 -6.55
N LYS A 545 2.89 33.03 -5.29
CA LYS A 545 4.01 33.92 -4.88
C LYS A 545 5.36 33.34 -5.29
N HIS A 546 5.51 32.01 -5.22
CA HIS A 546 6.70 31.28 -5.63
C HIS A 546 7.07 31.39 -7.13
N VAL A 547 6.15 31.81 -8.02
CA VAL A 547 6.36 31.72 -9.49
C VAL A 547 7.58 32.52 -9.96
N ALA A 548 7.83 33.70 -9.38
CA ALA A 548 8.98 34.51 -9.74
C ALA A 548 10.31 33.81 -9.40
N GLY A 549 10.43 33.27 -8.17
CA GLY A 549 11.59 32.50 -7.74
C GLY A 549 11.83 31.26 -8.62
N TYR A 550 10.77 30.52 -8.94
CA TYR A 550 10.86 29.30 -9.76
C TYR A 550 11.30 29.62 -11.20
N ARG A 551 10.87 30.75 -11.76
CA ARG A 551 11.36 31.24 -13.07
C ARG A 551 12.83 31.63 -13.02
N SER A 552 13.29 32.22 -11.92
CA SER A 552 14.70 32.54 -11.71
C SER A 552 15.55 31.27 -11.64
N ALA A 553 15.16 30.30 -10.82
CA ALA A 553 15.83 29.00 -10.73
C ALA A 553 15.85 28.28 -12.08
N LEU A 554 14.75 28.29 -12.83
CA LEU A 554 14.72 27.67 -14.16
C LEU A 554 15.73 28.27 -15.14
N LYS A 555 16.03 29.58 -15.03
CA LYS A 555 17.10 30.21 -15.80
C LYS A 555 18.49 29.75 -15.35
N GLN A 556 18.70 29.59 -14.03
CA GLN A 556 19.96 29.07 -13.49
C GLN A 556 20.20 27.62 -13.91
N LEU A 557 19.17 26.77 -13.83
CA LEU A 557 19.22 25.39 -14.33
C LEU A 557 19.55 25.34 -15.82
N LYS A 558 19.02 26.30 -16.61
CA LYS A 558 19.35 26.43 -18.03
C LYS A 558 20.82 26.78 -18.26
N SER A 559 21.40 27.68 -17.47
CA SER A 559 22.81 28.07 -17.61
C SER A 559 23.78 26.97 -17.19
N LEU A 560 23.36 26.04 -16.32
CA LEU A 560 24.14 24.86 -15.96
C LEU A 560 24.26 23.83 -17.10
N GLY A 561 23.46 23.93 -18.16
CA GLY A 561 23.55 23.01 -19.29
C GLY A 561 23.15 21.58 -18.97
N LEU A 562 22.26 21.40 -17.99
CA LEU A 562 21.90 20.08 -17.45
C LEU A 562 21.49 19.09 -18.52
N LYS A 563 21.95 17.84 -18.40
CA LYS A 563 21.49 16.76 -19.29
C LYS A 563 20.02 16.46 -19.00
N SER A 564 19.17 16.58 -20.02
CA SER A 564 17.72 16.43 -19.88
C SER A 564 17.22 15.07 -20.36
N ASP A 565 16.18 14.55 -19.68
CA ASP A 565 15.50 13.31 -20.08
C ASP A 565 14.55 13.53 -21.27
N SER A 566 14.11 14.77 -21.43
CA SER A 566 13.17 15.20 -22.46
C SER A 566 13.42 16.66 -22.83
N LYS A 567 12.93 17.09 -24.00
CA LYS A 567 13.12 18.47 -24.48
C LYS A 567 12.59 19.50 -23.45
N PRO A 568 13.46 20.31 -22.83
CA PRO A 568 13.03 21.32 -21.86
C PRO A 568 12.20 22.42 -22.54
N THR A 569 11.22 22.97 -21.83
CA THR A 569 10.46 24.14 -22.29
C THR A 569 11.03 25.45 -21.76
N TRP A 570 11.77 25.39 -20.64
CA TRP A 570 12.30 26.55 -19.92
C TRP A 570 11.24 27.61 -19.59
N SER A 571 9.98 27.19 -19.43
CA SER A 571 8.85 28.06 -19.11
C SER A 571 8.03 27.49 -17.95
N TYR A 572 7.79 28.34 -16.94
CA TYR A 572 7.03 28.01 -15.75
C TYR A 572 5.99 29.10 -15.45
N ASN A 573 4.76 28.68 -15.14
CA ASN A 573 3.63 29.57 -14.86
C ASN A 573 2.89 29.21 -13.55
N GLY A 574 3.44 28.28 -12.76
CA GLY A 574 2.79 27.80 -11.55
C GLY A 574 1.78 26.68 -11.78
N THR A 575 1.31 26.40 -13.00
CA THR A 575 0.31 25.36 -13.24
C THR A 575 0.85 24.00 -12.81
N PRO A 576 0.15 23.27 -11.91
CA PRO A 576 0.61 21.98 -11.41
C PRO A 576 0.55 20.88 -12.48
N SER A 577 1.47 19.92 -12.37
CA SER A 577 1.52 18.68 -13.16
C SER A 577 1.25 17.49 -12.24
N ILE A 578 0.68 16.42 -12.80
CA ILE A 578 0.53 15.18 -12.03
C ILE A 578 1.90 14.62 -11.62
N ILE A 579 1.95 13.96 -10.46
CA ILE A 579 3.12 13.17 -10.07
C ILE A 579 3.23 11.97 -11.05
N PRO A 580 4.41 11.72 -11.65
CA PRO A 580 4.62 10.58 -12.54
C PRO A 580 4.24 9.27 -11.86
N ARG A 581 3.63 8.33 -12.60
CA ARG A 581 3.22 7.04 -12.01
C ARG A 581 4.42 6.23 -11.52
N LYS A 582 5.54 6.31 -12.24
CA LYS A 582 6.85 5.72 -11.88
C LYS A 582 7.48 6.26 -10.58
N ASP A 583 6.89 7.28 -9.97
CA ASP A 583 7.34 7.84 -8.70
C ASP A 583 6.43 7.45 -7.53
N LEU A 584 5.31 6.81 -7.82
CA LEU A 584 4.36 6.35 -6.82
C LEU A 584 4.46 4.84 -6.67
N PRO A 585 4.22 4.29 -5.46
CA PRO A 585 4.22 2.85 -5.26
C PRO A 585 3.26 2.11 -6.19
N ALA A 586 3.57 0.83 -6.41
CA ALA A 586 2.65 -0.07 -7.10
C ALA A 586 1.26 -0.04 -6.46
N TYR A 587 0.23 -0.08 -7.31
CA TYR A 587 -1.19 -0.09 -6.95
C TYR A 587 -1.76 1.22 -6.41
N THR A 588 -1.01 2.32 -6.51
CA THR A 588 -1.58 3.65 -6.30
C THR A 588 -2.66 3.95 -7.34
N ARG A 589 -3.75 4.59 -6.88
CA ARG A 589 -4.90 4.94 -7.72
C ARG A 589 -4.55 6.12 -8.62
N TRP A 590 -5.24 6.24 -9.75
CA TRP A 590 -5.09 7.40 -10.64
C TRP A 590 -5.25 8.73 -9.91
N TRP A 591 -6.19 8.84 -8.96
CA TRP A 591 -6.39 10.08 -8.23
C TRP A 591 -5.26 10.44 -7.25
N MET A 592 -4.41 9.49 -6.86
CA MET A 592 -3.26 9.78 -5.98
C MET A 592 -2.19 10.54 -6.78
N GLY A 593 -1.75 11.70 -6.26
CA GLY A 593 -0.77 12.56 -6.92
C GLY A 593 -1.29 13.37 -8.11
N THR A 594 -2.61 13.63 -8.20
CA THR A 594 -3.19 14.40 -9.32
C THR A 594 -4.12 15.53 -8.91
N SER A 595 -4.47 15.65 -7.63
CA SER A 595 -5.56 16.50 -7.19
C SER A 595 -5.20 17.39 -6.00
N GLY A 596 -3.98 17.90 -5.99
CA GLY A 596 -3.46 18.69 -4.88
C GLY A 596 -3.33 17.86 -3.61
N ASP A 597 -3.60 18.48 -2.47
CA ASP A 597 -3.60 17.83 -1.18
C ASP A 597 -4.87 17.00 -0.98
N LEU A 598 -4.69 15.80 -0.44
CA LEU A 598 -5.76 14.82 -0.28
C LEU A 598 -5.82 14.24 1.13
N ALA A 599 -5.01 14.75 2.05
CA ALA A 599 -5.03 14.33 3.43
C ALA A 599 -4.96 15.51 4.39
N ALA A 600 -5.51 15.32 5.58
CA ALA A 600 -5.48 16.29 6.66
C ALA A 600 -5.30 15.57 8.00
N ARG A 601 -4.54 16.18 8.90
CA ARG A 601 -4.56 15.88 10.33
C ARG A 601 -5.86 16.40 10.95
N SER A 602 -6.36 15.71 11.98
CA SER A 602 -7.49 16.21 12.75
C SER A 602 -7.12 17.37 13.66
N PHE A 603 -8.11 18.13 14.10
CA PHE A 603 -8.00 19.13 15.15
C PHE A 603 -9.27 19.12 16.03
N GLU A 604 -9.16 19.75 17.20
CA GLU A 604 -10.24 19.98 18.15
C GLU A 604 -10.26 21.47 18.54
N TRP A 605 -11.38 21.92 19.11
CA TRP A 605 -11.47 23.25 19.71
C TRP A 605 -11.43 23.09 21.22
N LEU A 606 -10.35 23.56 21.85
CA LEU A 606 -10.17 23.53 23.31
C LEU A 606 -10.13 24.97 23.80
N ASP A 607 -11.05 25.35 24.69
CA ASP A 607 -11.16 26.70 25.25
C ASP A 607 -11.20 27.83 24.19
N GLY A 608 -11.83 27.56 23.05
CA GLY A 608 -11.94 28.50 21.94
C GLY A 608 -10.74 28.54 21.00
N GLU A 609 -9.69 27.77 21.28
CA GLU A 609 -8.49 27.66 20.45
C GLU A 609 -8.49 26.37 19.63
N ARG A 610 -7.97 26.46 18.41
CA ARG A 610 -7.79 25.30 17.54
C ARG A 610 -6.51 24.57 17.97
N VAL A 611 -6.65 23.30 18.35
CA VAL A 611 -5.53 22.44 18.73
C VAL A 611 -5.47 21.24 17.79
N ASP A 612 -4.35 21.08 17.10
CA ASP A 612 -4.14 19.94 16.22
C ASP A 612 -4.02 18.64 17.03
N ASN A 613 -4.74 17.60 16.61
CA ASN A 613 -4.72 16.32 17.28
C ASN A 613 -3.84 15.33 16.48
N PRO A 614 -2.68 14.91 17.02
CA PRO A 614 -1.69 14.12 16.29
C PRO A 614 -2.09 12.65 16.13
N ASN A 615 -3.21 12.23 16.73
CA ASN A 615 -3.62 10.83 16.76
C ASN A 615 -4.47 10.43 15.56
N TYR A 616 -4.94 11.35 14.73
CA TYR A 616 -5.82 11.02 13.61
C TYR A 616 -5.48 11.78 12.33
N TYR A 617 -5.48 11.05 11.23
CA TYR A 617 -5.32 11.58 9.87
C TYR A 617 -6.41 11.04 8.98
N LYS A 618 -6.83 11.80 7.99
CA LYS A 618 -7.85 11.37 7.04
C LYS A 618 -7.43 11.65 5.62
N VAL A 619 -7.60 10.65 4.76
CA VAL A 619 -7.43 10.76 3.30
C VAL A 619 -8.78 10.86 2.61
N TYR A 620 -8.83 11.64 1.55
CA TYR A 620 -10.00 11.95 0.76
C TYR A 620 -9.77 11.58 -0.70
N ALA A 621 -10.71 10.84 -1.30
CA ALA A 621 -10.77 10.77 -2.75
C ALA A 621 -11.31 12.10 -3.31
N PRO A 622 -10.78 12.60 -4.45
CA PRO A 622 -11.21 13.88 -5.00
C PRO A 622 -12.62 13.81 -5.58
N LYS A 623 -13.30 14.97 -5.71
CA LYS A 623 -14.72 15.00 -6.09
C LYS A 623 -14.94 14.45 -7.51
N TRP A 624 -14.01 14.62 -8.44
CA TRP A 624 -14.12 14.06 -9.79
C TRP A 624 -14.03 12.52 -9.82
N ASN A 625 -13.31 11.90 -8.89
CA ASN A 625 -13.39 10.45 -8.69
C ASN A 625 -14.78 10.08 -8.17
N ASN A 626 -15.33 10.84 -7.22
CA ASN A 626 -16.64 10.59 -6.64
C ASN A 626 -17.81 10.74 -7.62
N SER A 627 -17.69 11.65 -8.59
CA SER A 627 -18.71 11.88 -9.61
C SER A 627 -18.61 10.90 -10.79
N TRP A 628 -17.61 10.01 -10.80
CA TRP A 628 -17.49 8.99 -11.83
C TRP A 628 -18.76 8.15 -11.88
N ARG A 629 -19.30 7.95 -13.08
CA ARG A 629 -20.51 7.15 -13.31
C ARG A 629 -20.11 5.79 -13.87
N ALA A 630 -20.72 4.73 -13.34
CA ALA A 630 -20.65 3.45 -14.00
C ALA A 630 -21.69 3.42 -15.11
N LYS A 631 -21.33 2.93 -16.30
CA LYS A 631 -22.28 2.66 -17.37
C LYS A 631 -22.07 1.25 -17.88
N THR A 632 -23.15 0.54 -18.16
CA THR A 632 -23.09 -0.79 -18.77
C THR A 632 -22.53 -0.76 -20.20
N SER A 633 -22.64 0.39 -20.89
CA SER A 633 -21.98 0.64 -22.17
C SER A 633 -20.47 0.46 -22.11
N ASP A 634 -19.88 0.75 -20.95
CA ASP A 634 -18.44 0.75 -20.71
C ASP A 634 -17.89 -0.66 -20.42
N LEU A 635 -18.76 -1.68 -20.39
CA LEU A 635 -18.36 -3.07 -20.29
C LEU A 635 -17.69 -3.52 -21.60
N THR A 636 -16.60 -4.27 -21.45
CA THR A 636 -15.91 -5.00 -22.51
C THR A 636 -16.78 -6.11 -23.10
N SER A 637 -16.38 -6.66 -24.25
CA SER A 637 -17.09 -7.78 -24.88
C SER A 637 -17.16 -9.01 -23.98
N ALA A 638 -16.10 -9.30 -23.22
CA ALA A 638 -16.06 -10.43 -22.29
C ALA A 638 -17.00 -10.23 -21.09
N GLU A 639 -17.03 -9.02 -20.51
CA GLU A 639 -17.96 -8.68 -19.44
C GLU A 639 -19.42 -8.70 -19.90
N LYS A 640 -19.70 -8.23 -21.12
CA LYS A 640 -21.03 -8.32 -21.74
C LYS A 640 -21.44 -9.77 -21.97
N ALA A 641 -20.51 -10.65 -22.37
CA ALA A 641 -20.78 -12.07 -22.51
C ALA A 641 -21.14 -12.71 -21.16
N SER A 642 -20.32 -12.47 -20.15
CA SER A 642 -20.59 -12.95 -18.78
C SER A 642 -21.94 -12.42 -18.24
N LEU A 643 -22.29 -11.17 -18.53
CA LEU A 643 -23.60 -10.61 -18.15
C LEU A 643 -24.76 -11.30 -18.87
N ARG A 644 -24.60 -11.71 -20.13
CA ARG A 644 -25.62 -12.51 -20.84
C ARG A 644 -25.78 -13.88 -20.18
N ASP A 645 -24.69 -14.51 -19.75
CA ASP A 645 -24.74 -15.80 -19.07
C ASP A 645 -25.43 -15.69 -17.71
N PHE A 646 -25.19 -14.61 -16.97
CA PHE A 646 -25.99 -14.28 -15.77
C PHE A 646 -27.49 -14.18 -16.09
N THR A 647 -27.86 -13.43 -17.13
CA THR A 647 -29.28 -13.23 -17.48
C THR A 647 -30.00 -14.55 -17.80
N LYS A 648 -29.30 -15.53 -18.41
CA LYS A 648 -29.86 -16.86 -18.70
C LYS A 648 -30.25 -17.65 -17.44
N THR A 649 -29.69 -17.31 -16.27
CA THR A 649 -30.01 -18.02 -15.01
C THR A 649 -31.38 -17.62 -14.44
N GLY A 650 -32.02 -16.56 -14.96
CA GLY A 650 -33.29 -16.04 -14.46
C GLY A 650 -33.22 -15.38 -13.06
N LEU A 651 -32.02 -15.05 -12.57
CA LEU A 651 -31.81 -14.51 -11.22
C LEU A 651 -32.16 -13.03 -11.04
#